data_AF-A0A1Q9C9E5-F1
#
_entry.id   AF-A0A1Q9C9E5-F1
#
_cell.length_a   1.000
_cell.length_b   1.000
_cell.length_c   1.000
_cell.angle_alpha   90.00
_cell.angle_beta   90.00
_cell.angle_gamma   90.00
#
_symmetry.space_group_name_H-M   'P 1'
#
loop_
_entity.id
_entity.type
_entity.pdbx_description
1 polymer ?
#
loop_
_entity_poly.entity_id
_entity_poly.type
_entity_poly.pdbx_seq_one_letter_code
_entity_poly.pdbx_strand_id
1 'polypeptide(L)'
;VISDRTLASPEAVLQLVAEPDFEEADAQPQTASAPSAPAFRLRSTGCLFTWNGLSLNPMIFQEFVAWIHTLEFLYRVSTTVERSLHSDELRYNFHAFFEFQRRVDWTSLRTGLKSCYFVALSAFDRCSSTRLSRSVEFHSSGPTRVQPQQEGRDCEMRWITGIFTSIGDKIGTEAVQGNDLPWRDYGIRGFWIDVLWYEHKLIPAAFCVRSRVCVGFVGRQKQVEAVQRFEQAEWFLQKQTAVASQLSALRRPFKHEILDLVRPWAGQYGEDRMRDQFLVICGGSCSGLAKALGEIFGFGQVFTQTVQDAPAPDLAKYDAQKHGYLLFDNVNSHTFVLDSRALFQANSDVHTLGVSRTFRWQAKWWTLPLGTEESRGKAVYLSVRCDATPNATGRTTAADVADDDDVDMEKTLVLLPQKSQHPDTSTQVGVMVVREVDDMAMWAEALVQMRQSVASDLETEADLQEIKAKTMYRMVEDITLGSGSRHKVLYLSNKQARLLAHTPGSMKRVFEAFEIPTPKLVIRLIQSTGGVDWTRSRIRAGINLQYPYPGGEEEALQAERNLYHFMEEVLLPLAAETNALILVQATVGSCMLTSALGQALDLHRNRFGERPPFAVTALTSDFDKLYNNENPSAKWRDFAKVVSSWRRRHRGVLQDFFKRHGGRDSIAYDMSDAFSQYIVCDGVNEHDGRMDFNPFTAFNSALLQHLMQQVPCIAIRTGHTDLVEGDEASLGNIVACLESGCPTIMVNLRHWPSSLMLPDVQQTYQEFLDTIGGRWDYLDCMVICLILRAWENSRKALEQKLVEQHVPSGARKTRQSAEDLSMLAVMAEAPFRNQLAELLQWYSRLFTEAQDRALGSSEWQSVDRQHQRALQMSAVVKNEHLHVADAFDIDGIWQLIRELVRLDRLPKQEEPEGIDLLEQAWCEYDAKNYLAGVYKVYSKLSYVGLLLLSALTVALTVLPQEWFLEVQVDEQGIVFIVTLLVGAATTAELAEGTNLLESTMEKAYPEWVYKHLRALTSKGPASADADDDDFYTPVPPAKYVLFRLQPAIDFYQARIPWMARRRRLLQLCIIACSLCSSILSHFKQGTWIPLVASFYSSLCAWQEFAGLDQKLR
;
A
#
# COMPACT_ATOMS: atom_id res chain seq x y z
N VAL A 1 15.69 47.54 -29.50
CA VAL A 1 14.36 48.16 -29.72
C VAL A 1 13.49 47.68 -28.57
N ILE A 2 13.35 48.40 -27.45
CA ILE A 2 12.72 49.74 -27.26
C ILE A 2 11.20 49.63 -27.53
N SER A 3 10.28 49.91 -26.62
CA SER A 3 10.33 50.18 -25.16
C SER A 3 8.90 50.32 -24.61
N ASP A 4 8.69 50.13 -23.29
CA ASP A 4 7.65 50.80 -22.47
C ASP A 4 6.13 50.54 -22.81
N ARG A 5 5.14 50.69 -21.92
CA ARG A 5 5.13 51.06 -20.48
C ARG A 5 3.92 50.50 -19.69
N THR A 6 4.19 50.22 -18.42
CA THR A 6 3.34 50.24 -17.19
C THR A 6 1.82 50.56 -17.24
N LEU A 7 1.04 49.66 -16.63
CA LEU A 7 0.18 49.85 -15.43
C LEU A 7 -0.56 51.19 -15.17
N ALA A 8 -1.90 51.10 -14.99
CA ALA A 8 -2.70 51.82 -13.98
C ALA A 8 -4.05 51.07 -13.76
N SER A 9 -4.84 51.44 -12.73
CA SER A 9 -6.04 50.71 -12.26
C SER A 9 -7.30 51.63 -12.13
N PRO A 10 -8.42 51.32 -11.42
CA PRO A 10 -9.78 51.48 -12.01
C PRO A 10 -10.74 52.42 -11.22
N GLU A 11 -12.05 52.28 -11.48
CA GLU A 11 -13.23 52.94 -10.82
C GLU A 11 -13.50 54.42 -11.24
N ALA A 12 -14.72 54.89 -11.54
CA ALA A 12 -16.07 54.27 -11.74
C ALA A 12 -16.86 55.09 -12.82
N VAL A 13 -18.17 55.45 -12.84
CA VAL A 13 -19.32 55.37 -11.90
C VAL A 13 -20.70 55.63 -12.61
N LEU A 14 -21.78 54.96 -12.14
CA LEU A 14 -23.24 55.27 -12.20
C LEU A 14 -24.04 55.64 -13.50
N GLN A 15 -25.15 54.87 -13.74
CA GLN A 15 -26.56 55.29 -14.00
C GLN A 15 -26.97 55.95 -15.36
N LEU A 16 -28.23 55.92 -15.87
CA LEU A 16 -29.54 55.26 -15.55
C LEU A 16 -30.50 55.30 -16.80
N VAL A 17 -31.76 54.80 -16.67
CA VAL A 17 -32.94 55.00 -17.58
C VAL A 17 -32.92 54.21 -18.92
N ALA A 18 -33.97 53.50 -19.39
CA ALA A 18 -35.25 53.01 -18.82
C ALA A 18 -35.86 51.87 -19.68
N GLU A 19 -36.93 51.23 -19.17
CA GLU A 19 -37.85 50.31 -19.87
C GLU A 19 -38.89 51.10 -20.72
N PRO A 20 -39.72 50.47 -21.58
CA PRO A 20 -40.95 49.82 -21.08
C PRO A 20 -41.45 48.56 -21.85
N ASP A 21 -41.95 47.59 -21.06
CA ASP A 21 -43.27 46.92 -21.13
C ASP A 21 -43.93 46.39 -22.43
N PHE A 22 -44.33 45.10 -22.31
CA PHE A 22 -45.69 44.52 -22.48
C PHE A 22 -46.17 43.78 -23.76
N GLU A 23 -46.71 42.58 -23.43
CA GLU A 23 -47.88 41.84 -23.94
C GLU A 23 -47.89 41.01 -25.24
N GLU A 24 -48.73 39.96 -25.16
CA GLU A 24 -48.91 38.84 -26.11
C GLU A 24 -50.15 39.03 -27.00
N ALA A 25 -50.15 38.43 -28.20
CA ALA A 25 -51.40 38.08 -28.90
C ALA A 25 -51.20 36.96 -29.95
N ASP A 26 -51.98 35.89 -29.83
CA ASP A 26 -52.04 34.78 -30.80
C ASP A 26 -52.88 35.11 -32.06
N ALA A 27 -52.48 34.59 -33.23
CA ALA A 27 -53.38 34.38 -34.37
C ALA A 27 -52.85 33.30 -35.35
N GLN A 28 -53.73 32.42 -35.83
CA GLN A 28 -53.40 31.33 -36.76
C GLN A 28 -53.52 31.70 -38.26
N PRO A 29 -52.89 30.94 -39.18
CA PRO A 29 -52.66 31.36 -40.57
C PRO A 29 -53.71 30.90 -41.60
N GLN A 30 -53.62 31.45 -42.81
CA GLN A 30 -54.25 30.92 -44.04
C GLN A 30 -53.21 30.65 -45.13
N THR A 31 -53.52 29.76 -46.08
CA THR A 31 -52.57 29.13 -47.01
C THR A 31 -52.84 29.45 -48.49
N ALA A 32 -51.79 29.40 -49.32
CA ALA A 32 -51.84 29.49 -50.79
C ALA A 32 -50.73 28.64 -51.44
N SER A 33 -50.91 28.27 -52.72
CA SER A 33 -50.19 27.17 -53.41
C SER A 33 -48.94 27.58 -54.20
N ALA A 34 -48.13 26.58 -54.60
CA ALA A 34 -46.80 26.75 -55.22
C ALA A 34 -46.64 26.08 -56.62
N PRO A 35 -45.70 26.54 -57.47
CA PRO A 35 -45.41 25.97 -58.80
C PRO A 35 -44.18 25.04 -58.87
N SER A 36 -43.91 24.48 -60.05
CA SER A 36 -42.99 23.35 -60.34
C SER A 36 -41.47 23.64 -60.33
N ALA A 37 -40.67 22.58 -60.14
CA ALA A 37 -39.21 22.63 -59.90
C ALA A 37 -38.31 22.65 -61.18
N PRO A 38 -37.08 23.20 -61.10
CA PRO A 38 -36.13 23.30 -62.21
C PRO A 38 -35.11 22.14 -62.33
N ALA A 39 -34.46 22.03 -63.49
CA ALA A 39 -33.49 20.98 -63.81
C ALA A 39 -32.11 21.11 -63.11
N PHE A 40 -31.48 19.96 -62.83
CA PHE A 40 -30.26 19.83 -62.05
C PHE A 40 -28.99 20.32 -62.78
N ARG A 41 -28.14 21.10 -62.09
CA ARG A 41 -26.81 21.52 -62.56
C ARG A 41 -25.79 21.52 -61.41
N LEU A 42 -24.81 20.62 -61.45
CA LEU A 42 -23.65 20.68 -60.56
C LEU A 42 -22.77 21.89 -60.90
N ARG A 43 -22.28 22.59 -59.86
CA ARG A 43 -21.42 23.79 -60.00
C ARG A 43 -19.93 23.54 -59.71
N SER A 44 -19.57 22.32 -59.32
CA SER A 44 -18.21 21.93 -58.95
C SER A 44 -17.32 21.65 -60.17
N THR A 45 -16.04 22.01 -60.04
CA THR A 45 -14.90 21.57 -60.88
C THR A 45 -14.46 20.14 -60.62
N GLY A 46 -15.19 19.35 -59.81
CA GLY A 46 -14.79 18.01 -59.42
C GLY A 46 -15.90 17.24 -58.71
N CYS A 47 -15.63 15.95 -58.49
CA CYS A 47 -16.63 14.96 -58.14
C CYS A 47 -15.98 13.69 -57.57
N LEU A 48 -16.67 13.06 -56.61
CA LEU A 48 -16.34 11.72 -56.13
C LEU A 48 -17.37 10.73 -56.68
N PHE A 49 -16.90 9.71 -57.38
CA PHE A 49 -17.68 8.52 -57.74
C PHE A 49 -17.40 7.42 -56.72
N THR A 50 -18.45 6.71 -56.32
CA THR A 50 -18.37 5.58 -55.39
C THR A 50 -19.23 4.43 -55.91
N TRP A 51 -18.66 3.24 -56.02
CA TRP A 51 -19.34 2.00 -56.37
C TRP A 51 -19.10 0.94 -55.30
N ASN A 52 -20.05 0.06 -55.07
CA ASN A 52 -19.95 -1.06 -54.12
C ASN A 52 -20.60 -2.30 -54.77
N GLY A 53 -19.89 -3.41 -54.82
CA GLY A 53 -20.41 -4.65 -55.42
C GLY A 53 -19.59 -5.90 -55.09
N LEU A 54 -20.15 -7.06 -55.42
CA LEU A 54 -19.61 -8.39 -55.08
C LEU A 54 -18.40 -8.83 -55.92
N SER A 55 -18.17 -8.20 -57.07
CA SER A 55 -16.99 -8.46 -57.88
C SER A 55 -16.65 -7.27 -58.76
N LEU A 56 -15.45 -6.72 -58.60
CA LEU A 56 -14.88 -5.78 -59.55
C LEU A 56 -14.02 -6.57 -60.54
N ASN A 57 -14.50 -6.74 -61.76
CA ASN A 57 -13.70 -7.40 -62.81
C ASN A 57 -12.47 -6.52 -63.13
N PRO A 58 -11.22 -7.04 -63.02
CA PRO A 58 -10.03 -6.27 -63.32
C PRO A 58 -10.00 -5.63 -64.71
N MET A 59 -10.62 -6.26 -65.73
CA MET A 59 -10.79 -5.62 -67.04
C MET A 59 -11.67 -4.37 -66.99
N ILE A 60 -12.76 -4.39 -66.23
CA ILE A 60 -13.66 -3.22 -66.12
C ILE A 60 -12.96 -2.07 -65.39
N PHE A 61 -12.12 -2.37 -64.40
CA PHE A 61 -11.27 -1.37 -63.76
C PHE A 61 -10.25 -0.77 -64.76
N GLN A 62 -9.58 -1.60 -65.56
CA GLN A 62 -8.63 -1.13 -66.59
C GLN A 62 -9.33 -0.35 -67.72
N GLU A 63 -10.53 -0.75 -68.15
CA GLU A 63 -11.36 0.01 -69.11
C GLU A 63 -11.79 1.36 -68.52
N PHE A 64 -12.12 1.42 -67.23
CA PHE A 64 -12.45 2.66 -66.53
C PHE A 64 -11.24 3.59 -66.43
N VAL A 65 -10.06 3.08 -66.05
CA VAL A 65 -8.80 3.84 -66.03
C VAL A 65 -8.40 4.32 -67.42
N ALA A 66 -8.56 3.49 -68.45
CA ALA A 66 -8.34 3.90 -69.84
C ALA A 66 -9.29 5.01 -70.29
N TRP A 67 -10.58 4.96 -69.88
CA TRP A 67 -11.55 6.02 -70.12
C TRP A 67 -11.23 7.31 -69.36
N ILE A 68 -10.74 7.24 -68.12
CA ILE A 68 -10.26 8.42 -67.38
C ILE A 68 -9.20 9.17 -68.19
N HIS A 69 -8.26 8.45 -68.81
CA HIS A 69 -7.21 9.05 -69.63
C HIS A 69 -7.72 9.67 -70.96
N THR A 70 -9.00 9.53 -71.32
CA THR A 70 -9.64 10.27 -72.44
C THR A 70 -10.40 11.52 -72.00
N LEU A 71 -10.46 11.83 -70.69
CA LEU A 71 -11.17 13.00 -70.17
C LEU A 71 -10.35 14.29 -70.35
N GLU A 72 -10.79 15.13 -71.30
CA GLU A 72 -10.21 16.46 -71.47
C GLU A 72 -10.35 17.32 -70.20
N PHE A 73 -9.36 18.20 -69.96
CA PHE A 73 -9.30 19.13 -68.82
C PHE A 73 -9.23 18.46 -67.43
N LEU A 74 -9.10 17.14 -67.33
CA LEU A 74 -8.80 16.46 -66.08
C LEU A 74 -7.47 16.98 -65.52
N TYR A 75 -7.51 17.54 -64.31
CA TYR A 75 -6.34 18.09 -63.62
C TYR A 75 -5.74 17.04 -62.68
N ARG A 76 -6.59 16.43 -61.86
CA ARG A 76 -6.22 15.46 -60.84
C ARG A 76 -7.19 14.30 -60.82
N VAL A 77 -6.64 13.12 -60.58
CA VAL A 77 -7.40 11.89 -60.38
C VAL A 77 -6.77 11.06 -59.27
N SER A 78 -7.63 10.48 -58.45
CA SER A 78 -7.27 9.36 -57.59
C SER A 78 -8.35 8.29 -57.64
N THR A 79 -7.92 7.04 -57.80
CA THR A 79 -8.79 5.87 -57.92
C THR A 79 -8.30 4.77 -56.98
N THR A 80 -9.23 4.13 -56.28
CA THR A 80 -8.91 3.22 -55.17
C THR A 80 -9.92 2.09 -55.11
N VAL A 81 -9.43 0.86 -55.06
CA VAL A 81 -10.23 -0.35 -54.84
C VAL A 81 -9.96 -0.87 -53.43
N GLU A 82 -11.00 -0.95 -52.61
CA GLU A 82 -10.97 -1.40 -51.22
C GLU A 82 -11.92 -2.56 -51.02
N ARG A 83 -11.41 -3.71 -50.57
CA ARG A 83 -12.23 -4.80 -50.06
C ARG A 83 -12.92 -4.39 -48.76
N SER A 84 -14.23 -4.60 -48.69
CA SER A 84 -15.05 -4.24 -47.53
C SER A 84 -14.71 -5.11 -46.31
N LEU A 85 -14.40 -4.47 -45.18
CA LEU A 85 -14.07 -5.13 -43.90
C LEU A 85 -15.30 -5.39 -43.02
N HIS A 86 -16.49 -4.94 -43.42
CA HIS A 86 -17.74 -5.03 -42.64
C HIS A 86 -18.83 -5.78 -43.42
N SER A 87 -18.42 -6.73 -44.27
CA SER A 87 -19.30 -7.51 -45.14
C SER A 87 -18.84 -8.96 -45.10
N ASP A 88 -19.72 -9.86 -44.68
CA ASP A 88 -19.46 -11.31 -44.68
C ASP A 88 -19.29 -11.83 -46.12
N GLU A 89 -19.97 -11.19 -47.07
CA GLU A 89 -19.75 -11.38 -48.50
C GLU A 89 -18.51 -10.61 -48.97
N LEU A 90 -17.74 -11.20 -49.88
CA LEU A 90 -16.58 -10.57 -50.48
C LEU A 90 -17.02 -9.43 -51.41
N ARG A 91 -17.02 -8.20 -50.89
CA ARG A 91 -17.42 -6.99 -51.61
C ARG A 91 -16.26 -6.02 -51.78
N TYR A 92 -16.26 -5.29 -52.88
CA TYR A 92 -15.31 -4.22 -53.19
C TYR A 92 -16.03 -2.88 -53.22
N ASN A 93 -15.49 -1.91 -52.49
CA ASN A 93 -15.77 -0.49 -52.64
C ASN A 93 -14.77 0.07 -53.66
N PHE A 94 -15.25 0.77 -54.67
CA PHE A 94 -14.43 1.51 -55.61
C PHE A 94 -14.69 3.00 -55.46
N HIS A 95 -13.63 3.77 -55.18
CA HIS A 95 -13.68 5.22 -55.03
C HIS A 95 -12.85 5.86 -56.15
N ALA A 96 -13.43 6.81 -56.88
CA ALA A 96 -12.75 7.57 -57.91
C ALA A 96 -13.06 9.06 -57.77
N PHE A 97 -12.06 9.86 -57.38
CA PHE A 97 -12.16 11.30 -57.33
C PHE A 97 -11.53 11.93 -58.56
N PHE A 98 -12.22 12.90 -59.15
CA PHE A 98 -11.74 13.70 -60.27
C PHE A 98 -11.86 15.19 -59.96
N GLU A 99 -10.82 15.95 -60.29
CA GLU A 99 -10.83 17.41 -60.36
C GLU A 99 -10.38 17.85 -61.74
N PHE A 100 -11.05 18.86 -62.29
CA PHE A 100 -10.87 19.37 -63.64
C PHE A 100 -10.45 20.83 -63.61
N GLN A 101 -9.59 21.24 -64.53
CA GLN A 101 -9.07 22.62 -64.67
C GLN A 101 -10.18 23.66 -64.92
N ARG A 102 -11.37 23.20 -65.34
CA ARG A 102 -12.56 24.03 -65.58
C ARG A 102 -13.83 23.23 -65.28
N ARG A 103 -14.96 23.92 -65.12
CA ARG A 103 -16.27 23.26 -64.90
C ARG A 103 -16.62 22.37 -66.09
N VAL A 104 -16.99 21.12 -65.80
CA VAL A 104 -17.41 20.13 -66.79
C VAL A 104 -18.91 20.21 -67.02
N ASP A 105 -19.35 20.18 -68.27
CA ASP A 105 -20.76 19.94 -68.61
C ASP A 105 -21.04 18.44 -68.59
N TRP A 106 -21.56 17.95 -67.47
CA TRP A 106 -21.90 16.55 -67.27
C TRP A 106 -22.96 16.02 -68.26
N THR A 107 -23.66 16.88 -69.01
CA THR A 107 -24.62 16.46 -70.05
C THR A 107 -23.95 16.17 -71.40
N SER A 108 -22.71 16.63 -71.64
CA SER A 108 -21.97 16.35 -72.88
C SER A 108 -21.08 15.11 -72.80
N LEU A 109 -20.90 14.53 -71.60
CA LEU A 109 -20.08 13.34 -71.33
C LEU A 109 -20.69 12.05 -71.91
N ARG A 110 -20.55 11.87 -73.23
CA ARG A 110 -20.83 10.61 -73.91
C ARG A 110 -19.79 9.56 -73.55
N THR A 111 -20.15 8.64 -72.66
CA THR A 111 -19.31 7.50 -72.29
C THR A 111 -19.19 6.52 -73.46
N GLY A 112 -18.02 6.48 -74.09
CA GLY A 112 -17.70 5.49 -75.15
C GLY A 112 -17.66 4.03 -74.66
N LEU A 113 -17.71 3.83 -73.34
CA LEU A 113 -17.83 2.53 -72.69
C LEU A 113 -19.20 1.89 -73.02
N LYS A 114 -19.20 0.82 -73.83
CA LYS A 114 -20.40 0.04 -74.17
C LYS A 114 -21.05 -0.65 -72.96
N SER A 115 -20.35 -0.70 -71.83
CA SER A 115 -20.64 -1.54 -70.66
C SER A 115 -21.15 -0.75 -69.44
N CYS A 116 -21.11 0.58 -69.46
CA CYS A 116 -21.31 1.42 -68.27
C CYS A 116 -22.33 2.54 -68.51
N TYR A 117 -23.38 2.57 -67.69
CA TYR A 117 -24.40 3.62 -67.68
C TYR A 117 -24.35 4.37 -66.34
N PHE A 118 -24.24 5.70 -66.38
CA PHE A 118 -24.27 6.53 -65.18
C PHE A 118 -25.70 6.99 -64.88
N VAL A 119 -26.23 6.59 -63.72
CA VAL A 119 -27.55 7.03 -63.23
C VAL A 119 -27.35 8.05 -62.12
N ALA A 120 -27.72 9.30 -62.36
CA ALA A 120 -27.63 10.38 -61.38
C ALA A 120 -28.79 10.28 -60.38
N LEU A 121 -28.51 9.85 -59.14
CA LEU A 121 -29.46 9.86 -58.03
C LEU A 121 -29.28 11.13 -57.19
N SER A 122 -30.34 11.92 -57.03
CA SER A 122 -30.32 13.13 -56.19
C SER A 122 -30.28 12.77 -54.71
N ALA A 123 -29.20 13.15 -54.02
CA ALA A 123 -29.02 12.89 -52.60
C ALA A 123 -29.84 13.83 -51.71
N PHE A 124 -31.16 13.57 -51.61
CA PHE A 124 -32.03 14.22 -50.63
C PHE A 124 -33.16 13.31 -50.11
N ASP A 125 -32.90 12.00 -50.01
CA ASP A 125 -33.71 11.10 -49.17
C ASP A 125 -32.95 9.82 -48.82
N ARG A 126 -32.64 9.61 -47.52
CA ARG A 126 -32.24 8.32 -46.91
C ARG A 126 -32.45 8.34 -45.39
N CYS A 127 -33.64 7.95 -44.95
CA CYS A 127 -33.82 7.35 -43.63
C CYS A 127 -34.84 6.20 -43.73
N SER A 128 -34.85 5.31 -42.74
CA SER A 128 -35.58 4.04 -42.67
C SER A 128 -35.20 2.98 -43.73
N SER A 129 -34.98 1.75 -43.24
CA SER A 129 -34.89 0.54 -44.05
C SER A 129 -35.88 -0.49 -43.51
N THR A 130 -37.09 -0.50 -44.07
CA THR A 130 -38.11 -1.52 -43.78
C THR A 130 -38.84 -1.91 -45.08
N ARG A 131 -39.42 -3.11 -45.10
CA ARG A 131 -39.85 -3.77 -46.33
C ARG A 131 -41.18 -3.22 -46.87
N LEU A 132 -41.22 -3.03 -48.20
CA LEU A 132 -42.36 -3.19 -49.11
C LEU A 132 -43.76 -3.37 -48.46
N SER A 133 -44.65 -2.37 -48.59
CA SER A 133 -45.62 -2.33 -49.71
C SER A 133 -46.82 -1.38 -49.47
N ARG A 134 -47.50 -1.06 -50.58
CA ARG A 134 -48.80 -0.34 -50.69
C ARG A 134 -48.80 1.17 -50.41
N SER A 135 -49.76 1.82 -51.05
CA SER A 135 -49.90 3.26 -51.25
C SER A 135 -51.11 3.82 -50.49
N VAL A 136 -50.92 4.94 -49.79
CA VAL A 136 -51.96 5.91 -49.41
C VAL A 136 -51.37 7.31 -49.61
N GLU A 137 -52.22 8.30 -49.86
CA GLU A 137 -51.84 9.65 -50.27
C GLU A 137 -51.38 10.55 -49.11
N PHE A 138 -50.60 11.59 -49.43
CA PHE A 138 -50.16 12.61 -48.47
C PHE A 138 -51.24 13.66 -48.21
N HIS A 139 -51.35 14.11 -46.96
CA HIS A 139 -51.87 15.44 -46.58
C HIS A 139 -50.87 16.13 -45.64
N SER A 140 -50.93 17.46 -45.57
CA SER A 140 -49.78 18.31 -45.21
C SER A 140 -49.85 18.99 -43.84
N SER A 141 -48.67 19.25 -43.28
CA SER A 141 -48.41 20.33 -42.31
C SER A 141 -47.18 21.14 -42.76
N GLY A 142 -47.09 22.40 -42.31
CA GLY A 142 -46.31 23.45 -42.98
C GLY A 142 -44.80 23.57 -42.62
N PRO A 143 -44.06 24.48 -43.28
CA PRO A 143 -42.59 24.52 -43.23
C PRO A 143 -42.00 25.58 -42.27
N THR A 144 -41.01 25.18 -41.48
CA THR A 144 -40.17 26.12 -40.70
C THR A 144 -39.06 26.71 -41.58
N ARG A 145 -39.19 28.00 -41.93
CA ARG A 145 -38.33 28.69 -42.90
C ARG A 145 -37.09 29.32 -42.25
N VAL A 146 -36.03 28.54 -42.06
CA VAL A 146 -34.71 29.07 -41.63
C VAL A 146 -34.01 29.75 -42.81
N GLN A 147 -33.50 30.97 -42.61
CA GLN A 147 -32.70 31.69 -43.61
C GLN A 147 -31.25 31.17 -43.62
N PRO A 148 -30.59 31.05 -44.79
CA PRO A 148 -29.17 30.72 -44.85
C PRO A 148 -28.30 31.95 -44.51
N GLN A 149 -27.65 31.94 -43.33
CA GLN A 149 -26.51 32.81 -43.09
C GLN A 149 -25.28 32.37 -43.93
N GLN A 150 -24.36 33.30 -44.16
CA GLN A 150 -23.29 33.17 -45.14
C GLN A 150 -22.02 32.52 -44.57
N GLU A 151 -21.83 31.21 -44.76
CA GLU A 151 -20.54 30.56 -44.48
C GLU A 151 -19.81 30.11 -45.75
N GLY A 152 -19.12 31.07 -46.40
CA GLY A 152 -18.35 30.87 -47.62
C GLY A 152 -17.01 30.13 -47.45
N ARG A 153 -16.92 29.13 -46.58
CA ARG A 153 -15.67 28.38 -46.30
C ARG A 153 -15.78 26.86 -46.41
N ASP A 154 -17.00 26.31 -46.45
CA ASP A 154 -17.23 24.87 -46.25
C ASP A 154 -17.14 24.00 -47.52
N CYS A 155 -16.85 24.62 -48.67
CA CYS A 155 -16.54 23.87 -49.89
C CYS A 155 -15.19 23.16 -49.76
N GLU A 156 -14.09 23.91 -49.64
CA GLU A 156 -12.70 23.45 -49.84
C GLU A 156 -12.33 22.22 -49.00
N MET A 157 -12.72 22.17 -47.72
CA MET A 157 -12.43 21.02 -46.85
C MET A 157 -13.05 19.69 -47.33
N ARG A 158 -14.20 19.72 -48.03
CA ARG A 158 -14.83 18.49 -48.56
C ARG A 158 -14.04 17.88 -49.73
N TRP A 159 -13.31 18.68 -50.49
CA TRP A 159 -12.48 18.22 -51.62
C TRP A 159 -11.29 17.42 -51.12
N ILE A 160 -10.49 18.03 -50.24
CA ILE A 160 -9.25 17.42 -49.74
C ILE A 160 -9.56 16.18 -48.88
N THR A 161 -10.68 16.19 -48.15
CA THR A 161 -11.16 14.99 -47.43
C THR A 161 -11.45 13.85 -48.40
N GLY A 162 -12.11 14.12 -49.54
CA GLY A 162 -12.39 13.14 -50.59
C GLY A 162 -11.13 12.54 -51.23
N ILE A 163 -10.13 13.37 -51.53
CA ILE A 163 -8.82 12.97 -52.08
C ILE A 163 -8.03 12.14 -51.06
N PHE A 164 -8.06 12.50 -49.77
CA PHE A 164 -7.38 11.70 -48.75
C PHE A 164 -8.04 10.34 -48.53
N THR A 165 -9.38 10.27 -48.58
CA THR A 165 -10.10 8.99 -48.44
C THR A 165 -9.92 8.04 -49.62
N SER A 166 -9.43 8.50 -50.78
CA SER A 166 -8.98 7.60 -51.86
C SER A 166 -7.51 7.17 -51.66
N ILE A 167 -6.55 8.10 -51.54
CA ILE A 167 -5.12 7.75 -51.74
C ILE A 167 -4.45 7.07 -50.52
N GLY A 168 -5.01 7.16 -49.31
CA GLY A 168 -4.40 6.52 -48.14
C GLY A 168 -4.49 5.00 -48.15
N ASP A 169 -3.36 4.28 -48.05
CA ASP A 169 -3.38 2.81 -47.89
C ASP A 169 -4.15 2.43 -46.62
N LYS A 170 -5.24 1.69 -46.78
CA LYS A 170 -6.08 1.15 -45.72
C LYS A 170 -5.93 -0.38 -45.67
N ILE A 171 -6.35 -0.96 -44.55
CA ILE A 171 -6.58 -2.41 -44.48
C ILE A 171 -7.64 -2.75 -45.54
N GLY A 172 -7.33 -3.69 -46.43
CA GLY A 172 -8.18 -4.07 -47.55
C GLY A 172 -8.03 -3.23 -48.83
N THR A 173 -7.12 -2.26 -48.91
CA THR A 173 -6.80 -1.61 -50.19
C THR A 173 -6.08 -2.60 -51.13
N GLU A 174 -6.69 -2.88 -52.28
CA GLU A 174 -6.21 -3.84 -53.28
C GLU A 174 -5.47 -3.14 -54.43
N ALA A 175 -5.88 -1.92 -54.78
CA ALA A 175 -5.24 -1.08 -55.79
C ALA A 175 -5.44 0.41 -55.50
N VAL A 176 -4.40 1.22 -55.76
CA VAL A 176 -4.44 2.70 -55.75
C VAL A 176 -3.76 3.20 -57.03
N GLN A 177 -4.40 4.13 -57.74
CA GLN A 177 -3.82 4.78 -58.92
C GLN A 177 -4.29 6.23 -59.00
N GLY A 178 -3.35 7.17 -59.01
CA GLY A 178 -3.60 8.61 -59.09
C GLY A 178 -2.33 9.40 -59.44
N ASN A 179 -2.47 10.70 -59.70
CA ASN A 179 -1.35 11.56 -60.11
C ASN A 179 -0.84 12.55 -59.04
N ASP A 180 -1.53 12.70 -57.90
CA ASP A 180 -1.02 13.41 -56.72
C ASP A 180 -0.43 12.43 -55.69
N LEU A 181 0.63 12.85 -54.98
CA LEU A 181 1.17 12.14 -53.82
C LEU A 181 0.70 12.77 -52.50
N PRO A 182 0.18 11.97 -51.54
CA PRO A 182 -0.19 12.46 -50.22
C PRO A 182 1.02 13.08 -49.51
N TRP A 183 0.79 14.12 -48.69
CA TRP A 183 1.80 14.93 -48.00
C TRP A 183 2.64 15.85 -48.88
N ARG A 184 2.80 15.53 -50.18
CA ARG A 184 3.57 16.35 -51.12
C ARG A 184 2.69 17.40 -51.80
N ASP A 185 1.61 16.95 -52.42
CA ASP A 185 0.80 17.78 -53.32
C ASP A 185 -0.49 18.30 -52.64
N TYR A 186 -0.76 17.82 -51.42
CA TYR A 186 -1.72 18.37 -50.47
C TYR A 186 -1.36 17.97 -49.02
N GLY A 187 -1.66 18.86 -48.06
CA GLY A 187 -1.42 18.63 -46.63
C GLY A 187 -2.52 17.79 -45.96
N ILE A 188 -2.13 16.76 -45.21
CA ILE A 188 -3.04 15.88 -44.50
C ILE A 188 -3.21 16.34 -43.05
N ARG A 189 -4.46 16.49 -42.61
CA ARG A 189 -4.79 16.85 -41.23
C ARG A 189 -4.82 15.59 -40.35
N GLY A 190 -4.20 15.66 -39.17
CA GLY A 190 -4.12 14.53 -38.25
C GLY A 190 -5.46 13.87 -37.94
N PHE A 191 -6.54 14.66 -37.85
CA PHE A 191 -7.89 14.13 -37.57
C PHE A 191 -8.40 13.14 -38.63
N TRP A 192 -7.94 13.24 -39.89
CA TRP A 192 -8.30 12.24 -40.91
C TRP A 192 -7.63 10.88 -40.67
N ILE A 193 -6.41 10.89 -40.11
CA ILE A 193 -5.69 9.67 -39.71
C ILE A 193 -6.33 9.09 -38.43
N ASP A 194 -6.74 9.97 -37.50
CA ASP A 194 -7.49 9.60 -36.30
C ASP A 194 -8.82 8.91 -36.65
N VAL A 195 -9.58 9.44 -37.61
CA VAL A 195 -10.82 8.80 -38.12
C VAL A 195 -10.53 7.47 -38.80
N LEU A 196 -9.55 7.37 -39.70
CA LEU A 196 -9.24 6.10 -40.38
C LEU A 196 -8.76 5.00 -39.43
N TRP A 197 -8.13 5.35 -38.31
CA TRP A 197 -7.76 4.38 -37.27
C TRP A 197 -8.94 4.01 -36.37
N TYR A 198 -9.80 4.98 -36.01
CA TYR A 198 -11.05 4.72 -35.26
C TYR A 198 -12.03 3.83 -36.04
N GLU A 199 -12.09 3.95 -37.37
CA GLU A 199 -12.86 3.04 -38.23
C GLU A 199 -12.17 1.67 -38.46
N HIS A 200 -11.07 1.37 -37.75
CA HIS A 200 -10.22 0.18 -37.91
C HIS A 200 -9.67 -0.03 -39.33
N LYS A 201 -9.56 1.04 -40.14
CA LYS A 201 -9.02 1.01 -41.51
C LYS A 201 -7.50 1.22 -41.58
N LEU A 202 -6.84 1.48 -40.45
CA LEU A 202 -5.38 1.52 -40.32
C LEU A 202 -4.91 0.58 -39.20
N ILE A 203 -3.85 -0.20 -39.45
CA ILE A 203 -3.18 -0.94 -38.38
C ILE A 203 -2.45 0.04 -37.43
N PRO A 204 -2.36 -0.23 -36.11
CA PRO A 204 -1.72 0.65 -35.15
C PRO A 204 -0.28 1.07 -35.53
N ALA A 205 0.50 0.17 -36.14
CA ALA A 205 1.84 0.49 -36.64
C ALA A 205 1.84 1.56 -37.75
N ALA A 206 0.90 1.48 -38.69
CA ALA A 206 0.76 2.45 -39.77
C ALA A 206 0.26 3.81 -39.24
N PHE A 207 -0.66 3.79 -38.27
CA PHE A 207 -1.08 5.00 -37.55
C PHE A 207 0.09 5.66 -36.80
N CYS A 208 0.88 4.89 -36.05
CA CYS A 208 2.06 5.40 -35.32
C CYS A 208 3.16 5.95 -36.24
N VAL A 209 3.29 5.47 -37.48
CA VAL A 209 4.21 6.05 -38.47
C VAL A 209 3.61 7.32 -39.07
N ARG A 210 2.33 7.30 -39.49
CA ARG A 210 1.66 8.43 -40.18
C ARG A 210 1.34 9.61 -39.27
N SER A 211 1.15 9.39 -37.97
CA SER A 211 0.89 10.46 -37.00
C SER A 211 2.15 11.28 -36.63
N ARG A 212 3.37 10.79 -36.91
CA ARG A 212 4.65 11.50 -36.63
C ARG A 212 4.80 12.82 -37.38
N VAL A 213 4.21 12.91 -38.58
CA VAL A 213 4.22 14.13 -39.42
C VAL A 213 3.09 15.11 -39.06
N CYS A 214 2.33 14.86 -37.98
CA CYS A 214 1.27 15.73 -37.50
C CYS A 214 1.60 16.36 -36.13
N VAL A 215 1.26 17.65 -35.99
CA VAL A 215 1.27 18.34 -34.69
C VAL A 215 0.37 17.58 -33.70
N GLY A 216 0.89 17.33 -32.50
CA GLY A 216 0.22 16.55 -31.46
C GLY A 216 0.55 15.06 -31.41
N PHE A 217 1.56 14.57 -32.17
CA PHE A 217 2.00 13.17 -32.18
C PHE A 217 2.07 12.50 -30.80
N VAL A 218 2.70 13.14 -29.80
CA VAL A 218 2.88 12.58 -28.44
C VAL A 218 1.54 12.32 -27.74
N GLY A 219 0.51 13.12 -28.01
CA GLY A 219 -0.85 12.88 -27.49
C GLY A 219 -1.50 11.67 -28.16
N ARG A 220 -1.37 11.56 -29.49
CA ARG A 220 -1.87 10.43 -30.27
C ARG A 220 -1.21 9.11 -29.88
N GLN A 221 0.11 9.09 -29.65
CA GLN A 221 0.82 7.88 -29.25
C GLN A 221 0.24 7.30 -27.94
N LYS A 222 -0.03 8.16 -26.93
CA LYS A 222 -0.68 7.74 -25.68
C LYS A 222 -2.10 7.20 -25.88
N GLN A 223 -2.82 7.68 -26.90
CA GLN A 223 -4.14 7.14 -27.27
C GLN A 223 -4.02 5.74 -27.90
N VAL A 224 -2.99 5.49 -28.73
CA VAL A 224 -2.70 4.13 -29.26
C VAL A 224 -2.37 3.17 -28.14
N GLU A 225 -1.50 3.57 -27.22
CA GLU A 225 -1.14 2.76 -26.05
C GLU A 225 -2.36 2.47 -25.14
N ALA A 226 -3.35 3.37 -25.09
CA ALA A 226 -4.60 3.15 -24.37
C ALA A 226 -5.54 2.17 -25.09
N VAL A 227 -5.70 2.31 -26.41
CA VAL A 227 -6.54 1.40 -27.22
C VAL A 227 -5.93 -0.01 -27.28
N GLN A 228 -4.61 -0.14 -27.43
CA GLN A 228 -3.94 -1.44 -27.42
C GLN A 228 -4.11 -2.17 -26.08
N ARG A 229 -4.09 -1.45 -24.95
CA ARG A 229 -4.42 -2.02 -23.63
C ARG A 229 -5.89 -2.46 -23.54
N PHE A 230 -6.81 -1.74 -24.17
CA PHE A 230 -8.23 -2.12 -24.23
C PHE A 230 -8.44 -3.38 -25.09
N GLU A 231 -7.87 -3.43 -26.31
CA GLU A 231 -7.91 -4.59 -27.20
C GLU A 231 -7.31 -5.84 -26.54
N GLN A 232 -6.20 -5.69 -25.81
CA GLN A 232 -5.60 -6.78 -25.02
C GLN A 232 -6.50 -7.26 -23.89
N ALA A 233 -7.16 -6.34 -23.18
CA ALA A 233 -8.09 -6.69 -22.11
C ALA A 233 -9.36 -7.40 -22.65
N GLU A 234 -9.89 -6.97 -23.80
CA GLU A 234 -11.02 -7.64 -24.43
C GLU A 234 -10.64 -9.04 -24.95
N TRP A 235 -9.48 -9.18 -25.61
CA TRP A 235 -8.97 -10.50 -26.02
C TRP A 235 -8.80 -11.45 -24.83
N PHE A 236 -8.29 -10.94 -23.70
CA PHE A 236 -8.16 -11.73 -22.46
C PHE A 236 -9.53 -12.14 -21.91
N LEU A 237 -10.53 -11.24 -21.92
CA LEU A 237 -11.90 -11.54 -21.51
C LEU A 237 -12.59 -12.57 -22.42
N GLN A 238 -12.37 -12.49 -23.74
CA GLN A 238 -12.86 -13.48 -24.70
C GLN A 238 -12.21 -14.86 -24.44
N LYS A 239 -10.89 -14.90 -24.19
CA LYS A 239 -10.17 -16.13 -23.81
C LYS A 239 -10.67 -16.71 -22.47
N GLN A 240 -10.85 -15.87 -21.46
CA GLN A 240 -11.38 -16.27 -20.15
C GLN A 240 -12.80 -16.84 -20.28
N THR A 241 -13.63 -16.26 -21.15
CA THR A 241 -14.99 -16.73 -21.45
C THR A 241 -14.99 -18.09 -22.16
N ALA A 242 -14.10 -18.29 -23.14
CA ALA A 242 -13.93 -19.57 -23.83
C ALA A 242 -13.40 -20.69 -22.90
N VAL A 243 -12.48 -20.36 -21.99
CA VAL A 243 -12.02 -21.31 -20.97
C VAL A 243 -13.15 -21.59 -19.95
N ALA A 244 -13.93 -20.59 -19.56
CA ALA A 244 -15.05 -20.77 -18.64
C ALA A 244 -16.17 -21.66 -19.23
N SER A 245 -16.43 -21.59 -20.54
CA SER A 245 -17.40 -22.49 -21.18
C SER A 245 -16.87 -23.93 -21.26
N GLN A 246 -15.58 -24.13 -21.59
CA GLN A 246 -14.95 -25.47 -21.52
C GLN A 246 -14.98 -26.04 -20.09
N LEU A 247 -14.66 -25.25 -19.08
CA LEU A 247 -14.71 -25.66 -17.68
C LEU A 247 -16.14 -25.90 -17.16
N SER A 248 -17.17 -25.27 -17.75
CA SER A 248 -18.56 -25.53 -17.34
C SER A 248 -19.01 -26.97 -17.61
N ALA A 249 -18.47 -27.64 -18.63
CA ALA A 249 -18.72 -29.06 -18.89
C ALA A 249 -18.06 -30.01 -17.86
N LEU A 250 -17.11 -29.51 -17.06
CA LEU A 250 -16.43 -30.26 -15.99
C LEU A 250 -16.97 -29.93 -14.59
N ARG A 251 -17.96 -29.03 -14.48
CA ARG A 251 -18.61 -28.73 -13.20
C ARG A 251 -19.47 -29.92 -12.76
N ARG A 252 -19.20 -30.44 -11.56
CA ARG A 252 -20.11 -31.40 -10.92
C ARG A 252 -21.47 -30.74 -10.69
N PRO A 253 -22.60 -31.42 -10.96
CA PRO A 253 -23.92 -30.87 -10.69
C PRO A 253 -24.10 -30.61 -9.18
N PHE A 254 -24.91 -29.61 -8.85
CA PHE A 254 -25.17 -29.23 -7.48
C PHE A 254 -25.99 -30.31 -6.76
N LYS A 255 -25.74 -30.56 -5.46
CA LYS A 255 -26.52 -31.54 -4.70
C LYS A 255 -27.99 -31.11 -4.63
N HIS A 256 -28.90 -31.94 -5.14
CA HIS A 256 -30.34 -31.65 -5.15
C HIS A 256 -30.89 -31.35 -3.75
N GLU A 257 -30.41 -32.06 -2.72
CA GLU A 257 -30.71 -31.80 -1.29
C GLU A 257 -30.69 -30.30 -0.93
N ILE A 258 -29.68 -29.56 -1.38
CA ILE A 258 -29.49 -28.15 -1.03
C ILE A 258 -30.45 -27.27 -1.84
N LEU A 259 -30.77 -27.66 -3.07
CA LEU A 259 -31.77 -26.95 -3.89
C LEU A 259 -33.16 -27.08 -3.29
N ASP A 260 -33.51 -28.25 -2.79
CA ASP A 260 -34.81 -28.51 -2.16
C ASP A 260 -34.95 -27.85 -0.78
N LEU A 261 -33.82 -27.55 -0.09
CA LEU A 261 -33.79 -26.69 1.09
C LEU A 261 -33.89 -25.18 0.77
N VAL A 262 -33.27 -24.72 -0.33
CA VAL A 262 -33.25 -23.29 -0.70
C VAL A 262 -34.51 -22.87 -1.48
N ARG A 263 -35.19 -23.79 -2.17
CA ARG A 263 -36.44 -23.52 -2.92
C ARG A 263 -37.57 -22.93 -2.06
N PRO A 264 -37.92 -23.47 -0.87
CA PRO A 264 -38.93 -22.86 0.01
C PRO A 264 -38.55 -21.45 0.47
N TRP A 265 -37.27 -21.21 0.77
CA TRP A 265 -36.76 -19.88 1.13
C TRP A 265 -36.89 -18.89 -0.03
N ALA A 266 -36.53 -19.30 -1.26
CA ALA A 266 -36.65 -18.44 -2.45
C ALA A 266 -38.11 -18.10 -2.79
N GLY A 267 -39.06 -18.96 -2.41
CA GLY A 267 -40.50 -18.73 -2.60
C GLY A 267 -41.05 -17.50 -1.86
N GLN A 268 -40.40 -17.05 -0.77
CA GLN A 268 -40.89 -15.90 0.01
C GLN A 268 -40.97 -14.61 -0.81
N TYR A 269 -40.10 -14.43 -1.80
CA TYR A 269 -40.04 -13.23 -2.65
C TYR A 269 -41.21 -13.14 -3.66
N GLY A 270 -42.07 -14.15 -3.71
CA GLY A 270 -43.38 -14.11 -4.38
C GLY A 270 -44.53 -13.66 -3.47
N GLU A 271 -44.31 -13.54 -2.16
CA GLU A 271 -45.30 -13.12 -1.17
C GLU A 271 -45.02 -11.68 -0.70
N ASP A 272 -46.08 -10.89 -0.44
CA ASP A 272 -45.93 -9.52 0.06
C ASP A 272 -45.69 -9.54 1.58
N ARG A 273 -44.41 -9.42 1.98
CA ARG A 273 -43.95 -9.52 3.37
C ARG A 273 -43.30 -8.22 3.82
N MET A 274 -43.57 -7.77 5.05
CA MET A 274 -42.89 -6.57 5.60
C MET A 274 -41.36 -6.73 5.73
N ARG A 275 -40.86 -7.97 5.81
CA ARG A 275 -39.44 -8.31 5.89
C ARG A 275 -39.19 -9.68 5.28
N ASP A 276 -38.21 -9.76 4.39
CA ASP A 276 -37.69 -11.01 3.84
C ASP A 276 -36.56 -11.58 4.70
N GLN A 277 -36.37 -12.89 4.65
CA GLN A 277 -35.22 -13.57 5.22
C GLN A 277 -34.06 -13.55 4.21
N PHE A 278 -32.89 -13.00 4.56
CA PHE A 278 -31.68 -13.17 3.74
C PHE A 278 -31.11 -14.59 3.91
N LEU A 279 -30.40 -15.12 2.89
CA LEU A 279 -29.76 -16.43 2.96
C LEU A 279 -28.27 -16.29 3.23
N VAL A 280 -27.81 -16.91 4.31
CA VAL A 280 -26.38 -17.11 4.62
C VAL A 280 -25.99 -18.52 4.20
N ILE A 281 -24.90 -18.64 3.44
CA ILE A 281 -24.37 -19.92 2.98
C ILE A 281 -22.89 -20.00 3.39
N CYS A 282 -22.59 -20.87 4.34
CA CYS A 282 -21.22 -21.15 4.75
C CYS A 282 -20.56 -22.09 3.74
N GLY A 283 -19.43 -21.71 3.17
CA GLY A 283 -18.73 -22.50 2.15
C GLY A 283 -17.47 -21.83 1.63
N GLY A 284 -16.66 -22.58 0.88
CA GLY A 284 -15.48 -22.04 0.22
C GLY A 284 -15.86 -20.96 -0.81
N SER A 285 -15.16 -19.83 -0.81
CA SER A 285 -15.37 -18.77 -1.80
C SER A 285 -15.12 -19.26 -3.22
N CYS A 286 -15.73 -18.60 -4.21
CA CYS A 286 -15.67 -18.98 -5.62
C CYS A 286 -16.12 -20.43 -5.95
N SER A 287 -16.75 -21.18 -5.04
CA SER A 287 -17.21 -22.59 -5.20
C SER A 287 -18.28 -22.85 -6.28
N GLY A 288 -18.53 -21.89 -7.18
CA GLY A 288 -19.54 -21.96 -8.24
C GLY A 288 -20.98 -21.80 -7.77
N LEU A 289 -21.23 -22.03 -6.48
CA LEU A 289 -22.51 -21.95 -5.76
C LEU A 289 -23.28 -20.65 -6.08
N ALA A 290 -22.59 -19.52 -5.95
CA ALA A 290 -23.05 -18.18 -6.31
C ALA A 290 -23.73 -18.07 -7.70
N LYS A 291 -23.17 -18.77 -8.69
CA LYS A 291 -23.62 -18.74 -10.09
C LYS A 291 -24.70 -19.79 -10.35
N ALA A 292 -24.60 -20.96 -9.71
CA ALA A 292 -25.61 -22.01 -9.79
C ALA A 292 -26.98 -21.51 -9.29
N LEU A 293 -27.03 -20.74 -8.20
CA LEU A 293 -28.28 -20.18 -7.67
C LEU A 293 -29.04 -19.32 -8.71
N GLY A 294 -28.33 -18.46 -9.45
CA GLY A 294 -28.94 -17.61 -10.48
C GLY A 294 -29.46 -18.41 -11.67
N GLU A 295 -28.69 -19.41 -12.11
CA GLU A 295 -29.11 -20.36 -13.16
C GLU A 295 -30.32 -21.21 -12.75
N ILE A 296 -30.54 -21.43 -11.43
CA ILE A 296 -31.59 -22.28 -10.88
C ILE A 296 -32.89 -21.51 -10.58
N PHE A 297 -32.80 -20.26 -10.13
CA PHE A 297 -33.96 -19.42 -9.82
C PHE A 297 -34.38 -18.47 -10.96
N GLY A 298 -33.60 -18.40 -12.05
CA GLY A 298 -33.93 -17.59 -13.22
C GLY A 298 -33.80 -16.07 -12.99
N PHE A 299 -33.21 -15.65 -11.88
CA PHE A 299 -32.99 -14.24 -11.58
C PHE A 299 -31.99 -13.60 -12.55
N GLY A 300 -32.12 -12.29 -12.77
CA GLY A 300 -31.19 -11.49 -13.58
C GLY A 300 -29.75 -11.51 -13.05
N GLN A 301 -28.83 -10.85 -13.76
CA GLN A 301 -27.38 -10.99 -13.53
C GLN A 301 -26.98 -10.79 -12.05
N VAL A 302 -26.09 -11.63 -11.54
CA VAL A 302 -25.60 -11.51 -10.15
C VAL A 302 -24.76 -10.24 -10.01
N PHE A 303 -25.09 -9.41 -9.01
CA PHE A 303 -24.14 -8.41 -8.52
C PHE A 303 -23.33 -9.01 -7.37
N THR A 304 -22.15 -9.55 -7.69
CA THR A 304 -21.21 -10.06 -6.70
C THR A 304 -20.26 -8.96 -6.24
N GLN A 305 -20.20 -8.70 -4.94
CA GLN A 305 -19.11 -7.95 -4.31
C GLN A 305 -18.36 -8.84 -3.33
N THR A 306 -17.04 -8.91 -3.47
CA THR A 306 -16.17 -9.45 -2.40
C THR A 306 -16.01 -8.39 -1.32
N VAL A 307 -16.33 -8.72 -0.07
CA VAL A 307 -16.37 -7.80 1.08
C VAL A 307 -15.43 -8.23 2.22
N GLN A 308 -14.39 -8.99 1.85
CA GLN A 308 -13.23 -9.22 2.70
C GLN A 308 -12.68 -7.88 3.21
N ASP A 309 -12.70 -7.71 4.53
CA ASP A 309 -12.14 -6.58 5.29
C ASP A 309 -12.68 -5.19 4.88
N ALA A 310 -13.84 -5.15 4.20
CA ALA A 310 -14.51 -3.94 3.76
C ALA A 310 -15.47 -3.42 4.84
N PRO A 311 -15.41 -2.12 5.24
CA PRO A 311 -16.27 -1.57 6.30
C PRO A 311 -17.71 -1.27 5.85
N ALA A 312 -17.98 -1.31 4.54
CA ALA A 312 -19.30 -1.08 3.95
C ALA A 312 -19.37 -1.68 2.53
N PRO A 313 -20.57 -2.03 2.02
CA PRO A 313 -20.74 -2.50 0.65
C PRO A 313 -20.54 -1.37 -0.37
N ASP A 314 -19.85 -1.68 -1.47
CA ASP A 314 -19.65 -0.79 -2.62
C ASP A 314 -20.64 -1.17 -3.73
N LEU A 315 -21.79 -0.51 -3.70
CA LEU A 315 -22.84 -0.67 -4.69
C LEU A 315 -22.66 0.27 -5.91
N ALA A 316 -21.51 0.93 -6.09
CA ALA A 316 -21.31 1.89 -7.19
C ALA A 316 -21.34 1.28 -8.61
N LYS A 317 -21.32 -0.06 -8.71
CA LYS A 317 -21.50 -0.83 -9.95
C LYS A 317 -22.82 -1.60 -10.00
N TYR A 318 -23.67 -1.48 -8.97
CA TYR A 318 -25.01 -2.08 -8.99
C TYR A 318 -25.91 -1.31 -9.94
N ASP A 319 -26.78 -2.06 -10.62
CA ASP A 319 -27.75 -1.56 -11.59
C ASP A 319 -29.02 -2.40 -11.44
N ALA A 320 -30.13 -1.74 -11.09
CA ALA A 320 -31.39 -2.39 -10.78
C ALA A 320 -32.15 -2.93 -12.00
N GLN A 321 -31.81 -2.53 -13.24
CA GLN A 321 -32.38 -3.12 -14.45
C GLN A 321 -31.60 -4.37 -14.88
N LYS A 322 -30.27 -4.34 -14.68
CA LYS A 322 -29.37 -5.42 -15.06
C LYS A 322 -29.30 -6.57 -14.05
N HIS A 323 -29.34 -6.26 -12.75
CA HIS A 323 -29.01 -7.23 -11.71
C HIS A 323 -30.24 -7.75 -10.96
N GLY A 324 -30.35 -9.08 -10.87
CA GLY A 324 -31.43 -9.76 -10.15
C GLY A 324 -31.24 -9.78 -8.64
N TYR A 325 -30.01 -10.00 -8.17
CA TYR A 325 -29.74 -10.12 -6.74
C TYR A 325 -28.35 -9.61 -6.35
N LEU A 326 -28.22 -9.26 -5.06
CA LEU A 326 -26.95 -8.91 -4.41
C LEU A 326 -26.34 -10.17 -3.81
N LEU A 327 -25.03 -10.37 -4.02
CA LEU A 327 -24.23 -11.39 -3.36
C LEU A 327 -22.99 -10.75 -2.73
N PHE A 328 -22.84 -10.98 -1.42
CA PHE A 328 -21.67 -10.59 -0.65
C PHE A 328 -20.79 -11.82 -0.38
N ASP A 329 -19.59 -11.87 -0.96
CA ASP A 329 -18.66 -13.01 -0.87
C ASP A 329 -17.42 -12.68 -0.02
N ASN A 330 -16.84 -13.69 0.63
CA ASN A 330 -15.88 -13.55 1.73
C ASN A 330 -16.33 -12.53 2.80
N VAL A 331 -17.55 -12.68 3.34
CA VAL A 331 -17.95 -11.95 4.55
C VAL A 331 -17.24 -12.59 5.76
N ASN A 332 -16.02 -12.12 6.01
CA ASN A 332 -15.15 -12.61 7.08
C ASN A 332 -15.49 -12.02 8.47
N SER A 333 -16.38 -11.03 8.53
CA SER A 333 -16.70 -10.28 9.75
C SER A 333 -18.20 -10.18 9.98
N HIS A 334 -18.66 -10.59 11.16
CA HIS A 334 -20.04 -10.37 11.60
C HIS A 334 -20.36 -8.88 11.75
N THR A 335 -19.37 -8.04 12.06
CA THR A 335 -19.51 -6.59 12.18
C THR A 335 -19.98 -5.95 10.88
N PHE A 336 -19.50 -6.42 9.71
CA PHE A 336 -19.99 -5.96 8.40
C PHE A 336 -21.51 -6.14 8.25
N VAL A 337 -22.07 -7.24 8.78
CA VAL A 337 -23.50 -7.55 8.74
C VAL A 337 -24.29 -6.67 9.70
N LEU A 338 -23.74 -6.40 10.89
CA LEU A 338 -24.35 -5.53 11.89
C LEU A 338 -24.34 -4.05 11.48
N ASP A 339 -23.21 -3.55 10.96
CA ASP A 339 -23.06 -2.16 10.50
C ASP A 339 -23.95 -1.91 9.27
N SER A 340 -24.00 -2.88 8.36
CA SER A 340 -24.85 -2.84 7.16
C SER A 340 -26.29 -3.32 7.41
N ARG A 341 -26.73 -3.52 8.67
CA ARG A 341 -28.06 -4.08 8.98
C ARG A 341 -29.24 -3.34 8.33
N ALA A 342 -29.10 -2.04 8.08
CA ALA A 342 -30.12 -1.23 7.41
C ALA A 342 -30.30 -1.61 5.92
N LEU A 343 -29.27 -2.18 5.27
CA LEU A 343 -29.37 -2.78 3.94
C LEU A 343 -29.98 -4.20 3.99
N PHE A 344 -29.69 -4.95 5.06
CA PHE A 344 -30.12 -6.35 5.21
C PHE A 344 -31.49 -6.57 5.86
N GLN A 345 -32.05 -5.56 6.54
CA GLN A 345 -33.26 -5.65 7.36
C GLN A 345 -34.26 -4.51 7.07
N ALA A 346 -34.14 -3.87 5.90
CA ALA A 346 -34.83 -2.62 5.58
C ALA A 346 -36.35 -2.69 5.81
N ASN A 347 -36.87 -1.74 6.60
CA ASN A 347 -38.26 -1.32 6.47
C ASN A 347 -38.42 -0.48 5.18
N SER A 348 -39.63 -0.01 4.88
CA SER A 348 -39.94 0.91 3.77
C SER A 348 -39.45 2.36 3.97
N ASP A 349 -38.34 2.56 4.68
CA ASP A 349 -37.74 3.86 5.02
C ASP A 349 -36.60 4.27 4.07
N VAL A 350 -36.42 5.59 3.88
CA VAL A 350 -35.35 6.14 3.03
C VAL A 350 -34.00 6.07 3.74
N HIS A 351 -33.08 5.26 3.21
CA HIS A 351 -31.72 5.10 3.74
C HIS A 351 -30.68 5.78 2.82
N THR A 352 -29.72 6.48 3.44
CA THR A 352 -28.61 7.17 2.76
C THR A 352 -27.32 6.38 2.98
N LEU A 353 -26.93 5.58 2.00
CA LEU A 353 -25.78 4.67 2.08
C LEU A 353 -24.47 5.39 1.70
N GLY A 354 -24.07 6.32 2.57
CA GLY A 354 -22.78 7.02 2.51
C GLY A 354 -22.63 8.07 1.39
N VAL A 355 -21.40 8.55 1.25
CA VAL A 355 -20.94 9.48 0.21
C VAL A 355 -19.66 8.90 -0.38
N SER A 356 -19.45 9.02 -1.70
CA SER A 356 -18.21 8.51 -2.30
C SER A 356 -16.97 9.22 -1.72
N ARG A 357 -15.82 8.55 -1.67
CA ARG A 357 -14.51 9.18 -1.28
C ARG A 357 -14.10 10.35 -2.20
N THR A 358 -14.84 10.61 -3.26
CA THR A 358 -14.65 11.72 -4.21
C THR A 358 -15.69 12.85 -4.06
N PHE A 359 -16.63 12.75 -3.10
CA PHE A 359 -17.68 13.73 -2.79
C PHE A 359 -18.60 14.16 -3.96
N ARG A 360 -18.55 13.46 -5.11
CA ARG A 360 -19.32 13.83 -6.32
C ARG A 360 -20.71 13.22 -6.43
N TRP A 361 -21.03 12.20 -5.63
CA TRP A 361 -22.30 11.48 -5.71
C TRP A 361 -22.83 11.13 -4.32
N GLN A 362 -24.15 11.30 -4.13
CA GLN A 362 -24.89 10.96 -2.92
C GLN A 362 -26.09 10.10 -3.31
N ALA A 363 -26.06 8.81 -3.00
CA ALA A 363 -27.12 7.87 -3.37
C ALA A 363 -28.20 7.79 -2.28
N LYS A 364 -29.40 8.28 -2.58
CA LYS A 364 -30.59 8.15 -1.73
C LYS A 364 -31.44 6.99 -2.24
N TRP A 365 -31.70 6.00 -1.39
CA TRP A 365 -32.45 4.81 -1.75
C TRP A 365 -33.89 4.89 -1.22
N TRP A 366 -34.85 4.43 -2.03
CA TRP A 366 -36.25 4.29 -1.64
C TRP A 366 -36.64 2.81 -1.67
N THR A 367 -36.97 2.22 -0.52
CA THR A 367 -37.75 0.98 -0.44
C THR A 367 -39.24 1.30 -0.61
N LEU A 368 -39.58 1.81 -1.80
CA LEU A 368 -40.97 1.79 -2.27
C LEU A 368 -41.43 0.32 -2.37
N PRO A 369 -42.67 -0.03 -1.99
CA PRO A 369 -43.20 -1.36 -2.27
C PRO A 369 -43.14 -1.62 -3.78
N LEU A 370 -42.79 -2.85 -4.19
CA LEU A 370 -42.58 -3.23 -5.59
C LEU A 370 -43.90 -3.30 -6.37
N GLY A 371 -44.42 -2.12 -6.70
CA GLY A 371 -45.74 -1.83 -7.25
C GLY A 371 -45.87 -1.92 -8.77
N THR A 372 -45.09 -2.77 -9.44
CA THR A 372 -45.37 -3.25 -10.80
C THR A 372 -45.02 -4.73 -10.90
N GLU A 373 -45.92 -5.54 -11.46
CA GLU A 373 -45.82 -7.01 -11.42
C GLU A 373 -44.54 -7.56 -12.09
N GLU A 374 -44.02 -6.89 -13.12
CA GLU A 374 -42.80 -7.29 -13.84
C GLU A 374 -41.49 -7.11 -13.04
N SER A 375 -41.54 -6.52 -11.84
CA SER A 375 -40.33 -6.19 -11.03
C SER A 375 -40.09 -7.10 -9.81
N ARG A 376 -40.97 -8.09 -9.57
CA ARG A 376 -40.92 -9.00 -8.42
C ARG A 376 -39.96 -10.17 -8.66
N GLY A 377 -38.80 -10.15 -8.01
CA GLY A 377 -37.82 -11.25 -8.06
C GLY A 377 -36.40 -10.83 -7.71
N LYS A 378 -36.20 -10.24 -6.52
CA LYS A 378 -34.89 -9.74 -6.08
C LYS A 378 -34.59 -10.14 -4.64
N ALA A 379 -33.43 -10.75 -4.45
CA ALA A 379 -32.99 -11.33 -3.19
C ALA A 379 -31.60 -10.82 -2.76
N VAL A 380 -31.20 -11.13 -1.53
CA VAL A 380 -29.88 -10.79 -0.97
C VAL A 380 -29.25 -12.02 -0.32
N TYR A 381 -27.99 -12.29 -0.67
CA TYR A 381 -27.26 -13.49 -0.27
C TYR A 381 -25.90 -13.15 0.37
N LEU A 382 -25.49 -13.94 1.35
CA LEU A 382 -24.14 -13.96 1.91
C LEU A 382 -23.45 -15.31 1.66
N SER A 383 -22.18 -15.24 1.25
CA SER A 383 -21.23 -16.35 1.21
C SER A 383 -20.18 -16.12 2.30
N VAL A 384 -20.17 -17.01 3.31
CA VAL A 384 -19.31 -16.92 4.50
C VAL A 384 -18.21 -17.98 4.40
N ARG A 385 -16.96 -17.53 4.48
CA ARG A 385 -15.77 -18.38 4.42
C ARG A 385 -15.58 -19.12 5.75
N CYS A 386 -15.44 -20.43 5.68
CA CYS A 386 -14.86 -21.24 6.75
C CYS A 386 -13.50 -21.76 6.27
N ASP A 387 -12.43 -21.47 7.02
CA ASP A 387 -11.08 -21.93 6.67
C ASP A 387 -10.85 -23.38 7.10
N ALA A 388 -10.72 -24.26 6.10
CA ALA A 388 -10.20 -25.61 6.25
C ALA A 388 -8.76 -25.66 5.71
N THR A 389 -7.83 -26.22 6.49
CA THR A 389 -6.40 -26.26 6.16
C THR A 389 -6.09 -27.23 5.01
N PRO A 390 -5.36 -26.80 3.96
CA PRO A 390 -5.02 -27.67 2.84
C PRO A 390 -3.64 -28.35 3.02
N ASN A 391 -3.61 -29.64 3.38
CA ASN A 391 -2.50 -30.54 3.00
C ASN A 391 -2.78 -32.02 3.31
N ALA A 392 -3.20 -32.79 2.30
CA ALA A 392 -3.19 -34.27 2.31
C ALA A 392 -3.42 -34.87 0.90
N THR A 393 -2.42 -34.84 0.02
CA THR A 393 -2.48 -35.54 -1.30
C THR A 393 -1.40 -36.61 -1.42
N GLY A 394 -1.44 -37.60 -0.52
CA GLY A 394 -0.67 -38.85 -0.65
C GLY A 394 -1.42 -39.89 -1.49
N ARG A 395 -0.73 -40.54 -2.43
CA ARG A 395 -1.26 -41.72 -3.15
C ARG A 395 -1.04 -42.99 -2.33
N THR A 396 -2.09 -43.78 -2.13
CA THR A 396 -2.00 -45.20 -1.77
C THR A 396 -2.95 -46.04 -2.63
N THR A 397 -2.68 -47.34 -2.71
CA THR A 397 -3.35 -48.30 -3.61
C THR A 397 -4.52 -49.02 -2.95
N ALA A 398 -5.43 -49.56 -3.75
CA ALA A 398 -6.61 -50.28 -3.27
C ALA A 398 -6.28 -51.71 -2.79
N ALA A 399 -6.82 -52.10 -1.63
CA ALA A 399 -7.36 -53.42 -1.32
C ALA A 399 -8.11 -53.40 0.04
N ASP A 400 -9.30 -54.00 0.06
CA ASP A 400 -10.02 -54.69 1.16
C ASP A 400 -9.82 -54.30 2.64
N VAL A 401 -10.90 -53.84 3.29
CA VAL A 401 -11.60 -54.44 4.46
C VAL A 401 -12.90 -53.64 4.70
N ALA A 402 -13.91 -54.22 5.39
CA ALA A 402 -15.29 -53.72 5.41
C ALA A 402 -15.90 -53.53 6.82
N ASP A 403 -16.98 -52.73 6.83
CA ASP A 403 -18.10 -52.62 7.78
C ASP A 403 -17.88 -52.08 9.22
N ASP A 404 -19.00 -51.60 9.79
CA ASP A 404 -19.28 -51.01 11.12
C ASP A 404 -18.56 -49.66 11.46
N ASP A 405 -19.19 -48.64 12.07
CA ASP A 405 -20.58 -48.49 12.56
C ASP A 405 -21.04 -46.99 12.59
N ASP A 406 -22.30 -46.73 12.94
CA ASP A 406 -23.00 -45.42 12.91
C ASP A 406 -22.38 -44.26 13.73
N VAL A 407 -22.33 -43.06 13.15
CA VAL A 407 -22.36 -41.75 13.86
C VAL A 407 -23.14 -40.70 13.04
N ASP A 408 -24.23 -40.17 13.61
CA ASP A 408 -25.03 -39.09 13.02
C ASP A 408 -24.28 -37.76 12.91
N MET A 409 -24.44 -37.04 11.79
CA MET A 409 -24.08 -35.62 11.68
C MET A 409 -25.34 -34.74 11.64
N GLU A 410 -25.62 -34.04 12.74
CA GLU A 410 -26.63 -32.97 12.74
C GLU A 410 -26.23 -31.84 11.76
N LYS A 411 -27.16 -31.47 10.87
CA LYS A 411 -26.97 -30.38 9.90
C LYS A 411 -27.48 -29.06 10.48
N THR A 412 -26.59 -28.25 11.07
CA THR A 412 -26.95 -26.95 11.68
C THR A 412 -27.38 -25.90 10.64
N LEU A 413 -28.68 -25.80 10.38
CA LEU A 413 -29.31 -24.70 9.64
C LEU A 413 -29.90 -23.68 10.63
N VAL A 414 -29.27 -22.51 10.78
CA VAL A 414 -29.71 -21.49 11.75
C VAL A 414 -30.88 -20.67 11.19
N LEU A 415 -32.10 -21.04 11.57
CA LEU A 415 -33.31 -20.22 11.40
C LEU A 415 -33.71 -19.61 12.74
N LEU A 416 -33.64 -18.28 12.87
CA LEU A 416 -33.92 -17.57 14.12
C LEU A 416 -35.44 -17.38 14.34
N PRO A 417 -36.04 -17.90 15.43
CA PRO A 417 -37.44 -17.71 15.74
C PRO A 417 -37.71 -16.37 16.44
N GLN A 418 -38.92 -15.82 16.24
CA GLN A 418 -39.34 -14.56 16.85
C GLN A 418 -40.16 -14.78 18.12
N LYS A 419 -40.01 -13.90 19.12
CA LYS A 419 -40.95 -13.72 20.25
C LYS A 419 -41.16 -12.24 20.52
N SER A 420 -42.37 -11.86 20.91
CA SER A 420 -42.76 -10.48 21.18
C SER A 420 -43.51 -10.37 22.50
N GLN A 421 -43.24 -9.30 23.26
CA GLN A 421 -44.16 -8.69 24.23
C GLN A 421 -43.57 -7.36 24.75
N HIS A 422 -44.42 -6.35 24.91
CA HIS A 422 -44.16 -5.11 25.65
C HIS A 422 -44.68 -5.22 27.09
N PRO A 423 -44.25 -4.35 28.00
CA PRO A 423 -45.18 -3.31 28.46
C PRO A 423 -44.57 -1.91 28.61
N ASP A 424 -45.44 -0.91 28.81
CA ASP A 424 -45.10 0.50 29.06
C ASP A 424 -44.63 0.79 30.49
N THR A 425 -43.99 1.95 30.69
CA THR A 425 -44.48 2.95 31.67
C THR A 425 -43.87 4.34 31.44
N SER A 426 -44.64 5.38 31.78
CA SER A 426 -44.27 6.80 31.60
C SER A 426 -43.87 7.48 32.91
N THR A 427 -42.89 8.38 32.87
CA THR A 427 -42.54 9.26 34.02
C THR A 427 -42.69 10.73 33.63
N GLN A 428 -43.40 11.50 34.47
CA GLN A 428 -43.62 12.94 34.28
C GLN A 428 -42.40 13.76 34.71
N VAL A 429 -42.20 14.92 34.10
CA VAL A 429 -41.30 15.99 34.59
C VAL A 429 -42.12 17.26 34.75
N GLY A 430 -42.14 17.83 35.96
CA GLY A 430 -42.89 19.06 36.26
C GLY A 430 -42.15 20.31 35.80
N VAL A 431 -42.88 21.25 35.19
CA VAL A 431 -42.35 22.56 34.79
C VAL A 431 -42.58 23.57 35.91
N MET A 432 -41.50 24.18 36.42
CA MET A 432 -41.58 25.31 37.34
C MET A 432 -41.34 26.62 36.59
N VAL A 433 -42.28 27.56 36.68
CA VAL A 433 -42.20 28.87 36.03
C VAL A 433 -41.53 29.89 36.95
N VAL A 434 -40.54 30.61 36.45
CA VAL A 434 -39.98 31.81 37.08
C VAL A 434 -40.02 32.94 36.05
N ARG A 435 -40.53 34.11 36.46
CA ARG A 435 -40.35 35.38 35.76
C ARG A 435 -39.22 36.14 36.46
N GLU A 436 -38.25 36.65 35.72
CA GLU A 436 -38.27 38.01 35.17
C GLU A 436 -37.14 38.17 34.12
N VAL A 437 -37.21 39.23 33.32
CA VAL A 437 -36.36 39.55 32.16
C VAL A 437 -35.99 41.03 32.38
N ASP A 438 -34.75 41.50 32.22
CA ASP A 438 -34.16 41.76 30.90
C ASP A 438 -32.63 41.55 30.77
N ASP A 439 -31.88 41.39 31.88
CA ASP A 439 -30.40 41.34 31.84
C ASP A 439 -29.79 40.12 31.12
N MET A 440 -30.55 39.04 30.89
CA MET A 440 -30.03 37.81 30.29
C MET A 440 -29.70 37.92 28.79
N ALA A 441 -30.31 38.83 28.03
CA ALA A 441 -30.12 38.89 26.57
C ALA A 441 -28.66 39.21 26.19
N MET A 442 -28.08 40.23 26.81
CA MET A 442 -26.69 40.65 26.56
C MET A 442 -25.67 39.60 26.99
N TRP A 443 -25.91 38.89 28.09
CA TRP A 443 -25.08 37.77 28.52
C TRP A 443 -25.25 36.52 27.65
N ALA A 444 -26.44 36.28 27.10
CA ALA A 444 -26.68 35.18 26.16
C ALA A 444 -25.96 35.41 24.83
N GLU A 445 -26.02 36.61 24.25
CA GLU A 445 -25.25 36.93 23.05
C GLU A 445 -23.74 36.87 23.31
N ALA A 446 -23.25 37.39 24.44
CA ALA A 446 -21.85 37.26 24.83
C ALA A 446 -21.42 35.78 24.99
N LEU A 447 -22.25 34.93 25.59
CA LEU A 447 -21.99 33.48 25.72
C LEU A 447 -22.09 32.73 24.38
N VAL A 448 -22.94 33.17 23.44
CA VAL A 448 -23.01 32.61 22.09
C VAL A 448 -21.79 33.00 21.27
N GLN A 449 -21.39 34.29 21.26
CA GLN A 449 -20.19 34.76 20.58
C GLN A 449 -18.92 34.12 21.18
N MET A 450 -18.82 34.03 22.51
CA MET A 450 -17.71 33.36 23.20
C MET A 450 -17.69 31.85 22.92
N ARG A 451 -18.85 31.19 22.81
CA ARG A 451 -18.92 29.79 22.35
C ARG A 451 -18.49 29.64 20.89
N GLN A 452 -18.87 30.58 20.03
CA GLN A 452 -18.52 30.55 18.61
C GLN A 452 -17.03 30.80 18.38
N SER A 453 -16.40 31.76 19.09
CA SER A 453 -14.96 31.97 19.00
C SER A 453 -14.18 30.79 19.60
N VAL A 454 -14.57 30.28 20.78
CA VAL A 454 -13.94 29.10 21.37
C VAL A 454 -14.13 27.87 20.48
N ALA A 455 -15.24 27.74 19.75
CA ALA A 455 -15.42 26.67 18.77
C ALA A 455 -14.48 26.84 17.56
N SER A 456 -14.38 28.02 16.95
CA SER A 456 -13.47 28.25 15.82
C SER A 456 -11.99 28.13 16.20
N ASP A 457 -11.63 28.54 17.41
CA ASP A 457 -10.27 28.41 17.97
C ASP A 457 -9.94 26.92 18.25
N LEU A 458 -10.92 26.12 18.69
CA LEU A 458 -10.77 24.68 18.87
C LEU A 458 -10.70 23.93 17.53
N GLU A 459 -11.50 24.29 16.53
CA GLU A 459 -11.45 23.70 15.19
C GLU A 459 -10.10 24.01 14.51
N THR A 460 -9.65 25.26 14.54
CA THR A 460 -8.36 25.64 13.93
C THR A 460 -7.15 25.04 14.66
N GLU A 461 -7.14 24.93 16.00
CA GLU A 461 -6.06 24.19 16.69
C GLU A 461 -6.19 22.67 16.46
N ALA A 462 -7.38 22.09 16.29
CA ALA A 462 -7.55 20.67 15.96
C ALA A 462 -6.97 20.33 14.57
N ASP A 463 -7.23 21.17 13.56
CA ASP A 463 -6.62 21.08 12.24
C ASP A 463 -5.10 21.29 12.30
N LEU A 464 -4.65 22.27 13.10
CA LEU A 464 -3.21 22.55 13.26
C LEU A 464 -2.49 21.41 14.01
N GLN A 465 -3.15 20.70 14.93
CA GLN A 465 -2.66 19.47 15.56
C GLN A 465 -2.67 18.26 14.61
N GLU A 466 -3.62 18.20 13.68
CA GLU A 466 -3.63 17.22 12.60
C GLU A 466 -2.51 17.48 11.57
N ILE A 467 -2.22 18.75 11.25
CA ILE A 467 -1.08 19.16 10.42
C ILE A 467 0.26 18.85 11.13
N LYS A 468 0.38 19.12 12.43
CA LYS A 468 1.55 18.70 13.23
C LYS A 468 1.75 17.18 13.15
N ALA A 469 0.70 16.37 13.33
CA ALA A 469 0.79 14.91 13.21
C ALA A 469 1.16 14.44 11.79
N LYS A 470 0.59 15.05 10.74
CA LYS A 470 0.92 14.74 9.34
C LYS A 470 2.34 15.16 8.94
N THR A 471 2.98 16.07 9.68
CA THR A 471 4.34 16.59 9.40
C THR A 471 5.41 16.14 10.41
N MET A 472 5.02 15.60 11.57
CA MET A 472 5.84 15.40 12.78
C MET A 472 6.50 16.68 13.34
N TYR A 473 6.12 17.87 12.88
CA TYR A 473 6.81 19.11 13.22
C TYR A 473 6.67 19.49 14.70
N ARG A 474 7.79 19.44 15.44
CA ARG A 474 7.90 19.75 16.88
C ARG A 474 6.94 18.97 17.79
N MET A 475 6.66 17.71 17.46
CA MET A 475 5.86 16.83 18.33
C MET A 475 6.67 16.13 19.43
N VAL A 476 7.97 15.91 19.19
CA VAL A 476 8.90 15.43 20.23
C VAL A 476 9.42 16.65 20.99
N GLU A 477 9.21 16.67 22.31
CA GLU A 477 9.70 17.73 23.21
C GLU A 477 10.94 17.23 23.97
N ASP A 478 12.09 17.87 23.77
CA ASP A 478 13.26 17.70 24.64
C ASP A 478 12.99 18.39 25.99
N ILE A 479 12.98 17.63 27.08
CA ILE A 479 12.73 18.12 28.44
C ILE A 479 13.89 17.81 29.40
N THR A 480 13.97 18.57 30.49
CA THR A 480 14.81 18.27 31.65
C THR A 480 13.91 18.21 32.88
N LEU A 481 13.96 17.11 33.64
CA LEU A 481 13.21 16.98 34.90
C LEU A 481 13.95 17.63 36.07
N GLY A 482 13.30 17.75 37.23
CA GLY A 482 13.90 18.31 38.46
C GLY A 482 15.12 17.54 38.98
N SER A 483 15.28 16.27 38.57
CA SER A 483 16.46 15.43 38.78
C SER A 483 17.67 15.79 37.89
N GLY A 484 17.52 16.75 36.96
CA GLY A 484 18.55 17.12 35.98
C GLY A 484 18.67 16.16 34.79
N SER A 485 17.95 15.04 34.80
CA SER A 485 17.91 14.09 33.68
C SER A 485 17.18 14.69 32.48
N ARG A 486 17.73 14.42 31.29
CA ARG A 486 17.22 14.90 29.99
C ARG A 486 16.50 13.77 29.28
N HIS A 487 15.31 14.05 28.76
CA HIS A 487 14.48 13.06 28.08
C HIS A 487 13.86 13.66 26.81
N LYS A 488 13.60 12.84 25.80
CA LYS A 488 12.71 13.20 24.68
C LYS A 488 11.32 12.60 24.92
N VAL A 489 10.27 13.40 24.78
CA VAL A 489 8.89 12.94 25.01
C VAL A 489 7.99 13.26 23.82
N LEU A 490 7.34 12.24 23.28
CA LEU A 490 6.25 12.35 22.31
C LEU A 490 4.93 12.07 23.03
N TYR A 491 4.11 13.10 23.20
CA TYR A 491 2.75 12.95 23.74
C TYR A 491 1.73 12.94 22.59
N LEU A 492 0.75 12.03 22.64
CA LEU A 492 -0.24 11.81 21.59
C LEU A 492 -1.66 11.72 22.17
N SER A 493 -2.61 12.41 21.52
CA SER A 493 -4.04 12.08 21.67
C SER A 493 -4.40 10.79 20.95
N ASN A 494 -5.54 10.18 21.28
CA ASN A 494 -6.05 9.02 20.55
C ASN A 494 -6.27 9.27 19.04
N LYS A 495 -6.72 10.46 18.60
CA LYS A 495 -6.76 10.82 17.17
C LYS A 495 -5.35 10.88 16.58
N GLN A 496 -4.37 11.43 17.28
CA GLN A 496 -2.98 11.51 16.80
C GLN A 496 -2.33 10.12 16.70
N ALA A 497 -2.48 9.25 17.70
CA ALA A 497 -1.99 7.88 17.67
C ALA A 497 -2.63 7.08 16.50
N ARG A 498 -3.96 7.16 16.34
CA ARG A 498 -4.69 6.52 15.24
C ARG A 498 -4.26 7.06 13.88
N LEU A 499 -4.07 8.37 13.73
CA LEU A 499 -3.62 9.01 12.50
C LEU A 499 -2.19 8.61 12.12
N LEU A 500 -1.27 8.58 13.09
CA LEU A 500 0.11 8.13 12.86
C LEU A 500 0.15 6.65 12.46
N ALA A 501 -0.61 5.78 13.14
CA ALA A 501 -0.69 4.35 12.81
C ALA A 501 -1.09 4.08 11.35
N HIS A 502 -2.00 4.88 10.77
CA HIS A 502 -2.53 4.68 9.43
C HIS A 502 -1.86 5.54 8.33
N THR A 503 -0.91 6.42 8.68
CA THR A 503 -0.24 7.31 7.70
C THR A 503 1.08 6.69 7.21
N PRO A 504 1.23 6.38 5.91
CA PRO A 504 2.49 5.84 5.39
C PRO A 504 3.70 6.73 5.69
N GLY A 505 4.80 6.12 6.12
CA GLY A 505 6.03 6.84 6.48
C GLY A 505 5.91 7.77 7.70
N SER A 506 4.88 7.64 8.53
CA SER A 506 4.79 8.31 9.84
C SER A 506 5.90 7.81 10.78
N MET A 507 6.04 6.49 10.93
CA MET A 507 6.94 5.87 11.88
C MET A 507 8.41 6.23 11.61
N LYS A 508 8.83 6.25 10.34
CA LYS A 508 10.17 6.76 9.95
C LYS A 508 10.43 8.16 10.50
N ARG A 509 9.45 9.06 10.41
CA ARG A 509 9.53 10.44 10.92
C ARG A 509 9.43 10.53 12.44
N VAL A 510 8.82 9.55 13.11
CA VAL A 510 8.90 9.37 14.58
C VAL A 510 10.34 9.00 14.97
N PHE A 511 10.95 8.01 14.31
CA PHE A 511 12.34 7.60 14.59
C PHE A 511 13.36 8.71 14.30
N GLU A 512 13.19 9.44 13.19
CA GLU A 512 13.98 10.64 12.86
C GLU A 512 13.85 11.73 13.93
N ALA A 513 12.62 12.02 14.41
CA ALA A 513 12.37 13.05 15.43
C ALA A 513 12.87 12.67 16.84
N PHE A 514 12.98 11.39 17.15
CA PHE A 514 13.59 10.91 18.39
C PHE A 514 15.13 10.86 18.35
N GLU A 515 15.75 11.14 17.20
CA GLU A 515 17.21 11.04 16.97
C GLU A 515 17.77 9.64 17.29
N ILE A 516 16.98 8.59 17.05
CA ILE A 516 17.39 7.21 17.37
C ILE A 516 18.52 6.77 16.41
N PRO A 517 19.71 6.40 16.94
CA PRO A 517 20.79 5.89 16.10
C PRO A 517 20.39 4.56 15.50
N THR A 518 20.68 4.33 14.21
CA THR A 518 20.26 3.14 13.46
C THR A 518 20.56 1.84 14.23
N PRO A 519 19.54 1.14 14.75
CA PRO A 519 19.79 -0.03 15.58
C PRO A 519 20.20 -1.23 14.73
N LYS A 520 20.87 -2.23 15.31
CA LYS A 520 21.05 -3.55 14.66
C LYS A 520 20.08 -4.60 15.17
N LEU A 521 19.36 -4.30 16.25
CA LEU A 521 18.42 -5.18 16.95
C LEU A 521 17.33 -4.33 17.62
N VAL A 522 16.10 -4.81 17.64
CA VAL A 522 15.02 -4.31 18.50
C VAL A 522 14.72 -5.34 19.58
N ILE A 523 14.55 -4.88 20.82
CA ILE A 523 14.23 -5.71 21.98
C ILE A 523 12.91 -5.21 22.55
N ARG A 524 11.81 -5.92 22.32
CA ARG A 524 10.48 -5.57 22.84
C ARG A 524 10.22 -6.26 24.17
N LEU A 525 10.21 -5.51 25.25
CA LEU A 525 9.76 -5.96 26.57
C LEU A 525 8.23 -5.82 26.65
N ILE A 526 7.52 -6.94 26.47
CA ILE A 526 6.06 -7.00 26.56
C ILE A 526 5.63 -6.84 28.02
N GLN A 527 4.56 -6.07 28.26
CA GLN A 527 3.99 -5.88 29.60
C GLN A 527 3.83 -7.22 30.33
N SER A 528 4.41 -7.31 31.52
CA SER A 528 4.61 -8.54 32.30
C SER A 528 4.22 -8.25 33.74
N THR A 529 3.05 -8.73 34.18
CA THR A 529 2.48 -8.39 35.50
C THR A 529 2.92 -9.39 36.59
N GLY A 530 2.27 -9.42 37.76
CA GLY A 530 2.57 -10.40 38.81
C GLY A 530 3.75 -10.06 39.71
N GLY A 531 4.44 -8.95 39.44
CA GLY A 531 5.55 -8.46 40.28
C GLY A 531 5.11 -8.13 41.70
N VAL A 532 6.10 -7.92 42.57
CA VAL A 532 5.89 -7.68 44.00
C VAL A 532 5.11 -6.38 44.19
N ASP A 533 5.56 -5.29 43.56
CA ASP A 533 4.86 -4.00 43.66
C ASP A 533 3.52 -3.98 42.91
N TRP A 534 3.36 -4.77 41.84
CA TRP A 534 2.08 -4.96 41.17
C TRP A 534 1.05 -5.61 42.11
N THR A 535 1.46 -6.71 42.76
CA THR A 535 0.62 -7.45 43.72
C THR A 535 0.29 -6.59 44.93
N ARG A 536 1.29 -5.91 45.52
CA ARG A 536 1.10 -4.97 46.63
C ARG A 536 0.13 -3.84 46.28
N SER A 537 0.19 -3.28 45.07
CA SER A 537 -0.76 -2.23 44.64
C SER A 537 -2.19 -2.75 44.54
N ARG A 538 -2.41 -3.98 44.05
CA ARG A 538 -3.75 -4.62 44.05
C ARG A 538 -4.26 -4.91 45.46
N ILE A 539 -3.41 -5.43 46.35
CA ILE A 539 -3.76 -5.67 47.76
C ILE A 539 -4.11 -4.35 48.48
N ARG A 540 -3.34 -3.26 48.24
CA ARG A 540 -3.65 -1.92 48.76
C ARG A 540 -4.97 -1.36 48.22
N ALA A 541 -5.36 -1.71 47.00
CA ALA A 541 -6.64 -1.39 46.40
C ALA A 541 -7.81 -2.25 46.93
N GLY A 542 -7.58 -3.08 47.96
CA GLY A 542 -8.60 -3.94 48.57
C GLY A 542 -8.94 -5.21 47.76
N ILE A 543 -8.20 -5.47 46.68
CA ILE A 543 -8.39 -6.66 45.85
C ILE A 543 -7.77 -7.86 46.58
N ASN A 544 -8.57 -8.89 46.85
CA ASN A 544 -8.17 -10.10 47.57
C ASN A 544 -7.34 -11.04 46.67
N LEU A 545 -6.18 -10.55 46.25
CA LEU A 545 -5.22 -11.20 45.38
C LEU A 545 -4.13 -11.87 46.22
N GLN A 546 -3.73 -13.08 45.82
CA GLN A 546 -2.50 -13.70 46.33
C GLN A 546 -1.35 -13.36 45.38
N TYR A 547 -0.11 -13.40 45.87
CA TYR A 547 1.04 -13.45 44.96
C TYR A 547 0.85 -14.65 44.03
N PRO A 548 1.09 -14.52 42.71
CA PRO A 548 0.87 -15.63 41.80
C PRO A 548 1.84 -16.81 42.06
N TYR A 549 2.89 -16.57 42.86
CA TYR A 549 3.92 -17.50 43.34
C TYR A 549 3.47 -18.30 44.59
N PRO A 550 3.58 -19.64 44.60
CA PRO A 550 3.26 -20.49 45.76
C PRO A 550 4.02 -20.14 47.04
N GLY A 551 5.29 -19.73 46.94
CA GLY A 551 6.11 -19.23 48.05
C GLY A 551 5.79 -17.78 48.44
N GLY A 552 4.70 -17.20 47.95
CA GLY A 552 4.22 -15.87 48.31
C GLY A 552 5.18 -14.75 47.92
N GLU A 553 5.32 -13.77 48.81
CA GLU A 553 6.17 -12.59 48.60
C GLU A 553 7.66 -12.93 48.53
N GLU A 554 8.12 -13.99 49.18
CA GLU A 554 9.54 -14.37 49.20
C GLU A 554 10.00 -14.96 47.86
N GLU A 555 9.20 -15.88 47.28
CA GLU A 555 9.45 -16.39 45.92
C GLU A 555 9.31 -15.26 44.88
N ALA A 556 8.33 -14.37 45.03
CA ALA A 556 8.16 -13.21 44.15
C ALA A 556 9.38 -12.26 44.18
N LEU A 557 9.93 -11.98 45.36
CA LEU A 557 11.16 -11.19 45.52
C LEU A 557 12.38 -11.89 44.91
N GLN A 558 12.47 -13.23 44.99
CA GLN A 558 13.56 -13.96 44.35
C GLN A 558 13.41 -14.01 42.82
N ALA A 559 12.19 -14.12 42.31
CA ALA A 559 11.87 -14.01 40.89
C ALA A 559 12.30 -12.64 40.31
N GLU A 560 12.03 -11.54 41.02
CA GLU A 560 12.47 -10.20 40.62
C GLU A 560 14.00 -10.03 40.67
N ARG A 561 14.70 -10.63 41.65
CA ARG A 561 16.18 -10.66 41.67
C ARG A 561 16.74 -11.42 40.46
N ASN A 562 16.20 -12.58 40.13
CA ASN A 562 16.65 -13.36 38.97
C ASN A 562 16.40 -12.60 37.66
N LEU A 563 15.27 -11.89 37.56
CA LEU A 563 14.99 -11.02 36.43
C LEU A 563 15.95 -9.84 36.35
N TYR A 564 16.36 -9.27 37.48
CA TYR A 564 17.41 -8.26 37.54
C TYR A 564 18.76 -8.80 37.04
N HIS A 565 19.19 -10.00 37.46
CA HIS A 565 20.40 -10.66 36.93
C HIS A 565 20.33 -10.87 35.42
N PHE A 566 19.18 -11.31 34.90
CA PHE A 566 18.96 -11.41 33.45
C PHE A 566 19.10 -10.06 32.72
N MET A 567 18.63 -8.95 33.32
CA MET A 567 18.83 -7.62 32.74
C MET A 567 20.31 -7.21 32.72
N GLU A 568 21.04 -7.43 33.83
CA GLU A 568 22.45 -7.05 33.98
C GLU A 568 23.42 -7.90 33.14
N GLU A 569 23.22 -9.22 33.12
CA GLU A 569 24.19 -10.17 32.55
C GLU A 569 23.89 -10.52 31.08
N VAL A 570 22.63 -10.39 30.64
CA VAL A 570 22.20 -10.71 29.26
C VAL A 570 21.68 -9.48 28.52
N LEU A 571 20.67 -8.80 29.04
CA LEU A 571 19.91 -7.84 28.22
C LEU A 571 20.69 -6.54 27.92
N LEU A 572 21.34 -5.96 28.93
CA LEU A 572 22.14 -4.73 28.76
C LEU A 572 23.44 -4.96 27.96
N PRO A 573 24.20 -6.07 28.14
CA PRO A 573 25.34 -6.39 27.28
C PRO A 573 24.94 -6.59 25.82
N LEU A 574 23.87 -7.34 25.53
CA LEU A 574 23.36 -7.52 24.17
C LEU A 574 22.98 -6.19 23.52
N ALA A 575 22.27 -5.33 24.26
CA ALA A 575 21.87 -4.02 23.78
C ALA A 575 23.08 -3.16 23.41
N ALA A 576 24.16 -3.20 24.21
CA ALA A 576 25.40 -2.50 23.94
C ALA A 576 26.22 -3.08 22.77
N GLU A 577 26.30 -4.41 22.62
CA GLU A 577 26.96 -5.06 21.47
C GLU A 577 26.26 -4.71 20.14
N THR A 578 24.93 -4.60 20.17
CA THR A 578 24.09 -4.43 18.96
C THR A 578 23.69 -2.98 18.66
N ASN A 579 23.94 -2.01 19.55
CA ASN A 579 23.26 -0.70 19.52
C ASN A 579 21.74 -0.90 19.39
N ALA A 580 21.15 -1.62 20.34
CA ALA A 580 19.74 -1.97 20.25
C ALA A 580 18.81 -0.76 20.41
N LEU A 581 17.57 -0.94 19.96
CA LEU A 581 16.43 -0.15 20.39
C LEU A 581 15.57 -1.02 21.32
N ILE A 582 15.57 -0.70 22.62
CA ILE A 582 14.72 -1.37 23.61
C ILE A 582 13.38 -0.63 23.67
N LEU A 583 12.28 -1.37 23.48
CA LEU A 583 10.91 -0.89 23.63
C LEU A 583 10.33 -1.50 24.90
N VAL A 584 9.82 -0.69 25.82
CA VAL A 584 9.37 -1.12 27.15
C VAL A 584 8.12 -0.35 27.59
N GLN A 585 7.31 -0.89 28.51
CA GLN A 585 6.25 -0.11 29.14
C GLN A 585 6.86 1.01 30.02
N ALA A 586 6.25 2.20 30.11
CA ALA A 586 6.82 3.31 30.89
C ALA A 586 6.46 3.30 32.39
N THR A 587 5.44 2.53 32.78
CA THR A 587 4.88 2.47 34.13
C THR A 587 5.62 1.47 35.01
N VAL A 588 6.37 1.97 36.00
CA VAL A 588 7.05 1.16 37.03
C VAL A 588 5.99 0.58 37.97
N GLY A 589 6.19 -0.66 38.41
CA GLY A 589 5.25 -1.37 39.27
C GLY A 589 4.01 -1.95 38.55
N SER A 590 3.71 -1.53 37.32
CA SER A 590 2.73 -2.23 36.47
C SER A 590 3.35 -3.44 35.77
N CYS A 591 4.65 -3.34 35.44
CA CYS A 591 5.39 -4.28 34.62
C CYS A 591 6.75 -4.61 35.27
N MET A 592 7.00 -5.87 35.61
CA MET A 592 8.26 -6.27 36.26
C MET A 592 9.48 -6.15 35.33
N LEU A 593 9.32 -6.31 34.01
CA LEU A 593 10.40 -6.02 33.05
C LEU A 593 10.79 -4.53 33.08
N THR A 594 9.81 -3.64 33.27
CA THR A 594 10.06 -2.19 33.40
C THR A 594 10.80 -1.86 34.69
N SER A 595 10.35 -2.43 35.81
CA SER A 595 11.02 -2.27 37.12
C SER A 595 12.46 -2.79 37.10
N ALA A 596 12.69 -4.02 36.59
CA ALA A 596 14.02 -4.63 36.55
C ALA A 596 14.97 -3.90 35.57
N LEU A 597 14.50 -3.53 34.37
CA LEU A 597 15.30 -2.75 33.43
C LEU A 597 15.67 -1.37 34.00
N GLY A 598 14.73 -0.68 34.64
CA GLY A 598 14.98 0.62 35.27
C GLY A 598 16.06 0.54 36.35
N GLN A 599 15.97 -0.42 37.26
CA GLN A 599 16.96 -0.65 38.31
C GLN A 599 18.34 -1.00 37.74
N ALA A 600 18.41 -1.87 36.72
CA ALA A 600 19.67 -2.23 36.08
C ALA A 600 20.30 -1.05 35.31
N LEU A 601 19.50 -0.22 34.65
CA LEU A 601 19.97 1.01 33.99
C LEU A 601 20.52 2.02 35.00
N ASP A 602 19.85 2.24 36.14
CA ASP A 602 20.34 3.18 37.16
C ASP A 602 21.63 2.70 37.85
N LEU A 603 21.82 1.37 38.05
CA LEU A 603 23.10 0.85 38.53
C LEU A 603 24.22 1.04 37.50
N HIS A 604 23.97 0.70 36.23
CA HIS A 604 24.96 0.82 35.14
C HIS A 604 25.09 2.25 34.58
N ARG A 605 24.36 3.23 35.11
CA ARG A 605 24.43 4.65 34.73
C ARG A 605 25.84 5.22 34.85
N ASN A 606 26.61 4.79 35.85
CA ASN A 606 28.02 5.16 36.02
C ASN A 606 28.97 4.48 35.01
N ARG A 607 28.59 3.32 34.45
CA ARG A 607 29.34 2.56 33.44
C ARG A 607 29.07 3.07 32.02
N PHE A 608 27.83 3.47 31.75
CA PHE A 608 27.38 3.97 30.45
C PHE A 608 27.45 5.50 30.30
N GLY A 609 27.52 6.25 31.41
CA GLY A 609 27.48 7.72 31.40
C GLY A 609 26.07 8.26 31.13
N GLU A 610 25.96 9.52 30.69
CA GLU A 610 24.66 10.17 30.41
C GLU A 610 23.86 9.52 29.26
N ARG A 611 24.52 8.75 28.39
CA ARG A 611 23.91 8.17 27.18
C ARG A 611 24.46 6.76 26.95
N PRO A 612 23.68 5.69 27.20
CA PRO A 612 24.09 4.34 26.85
C PRO A 612 24.30 4.16 25.34
N PRO A 613 25.09 3.17 24.91
CA PRO A 613 25.35 2.86 23.50
C PRO A 613 24.18 2.13 22.81
N PHE A 614 22.95 2.40 23.26
CA PHE A 614 21.68 1.84 22.78
C PHE A 614 20.54 2.79 23.19
N ALA A 615 19.40 2.71 22.52
CA ALA A 615 18.22 3.54 22.83
C ALA A 615 17.21 2.77 23.70
N VAL A 616 16.50 3.47 24.58
CA VAL A 616 15.39 2.92 25.37
C VAL A 616 14.18 3.84 25.24
N THR A 617 13.17 3.38 24.50
CA THR A 617 11.91 4.09 24.30
C THR A 617 10.81 3.45 25.13
N ALA A 618 10.34 4.18 26.13
CA ALA A 618 9.30 3.75 27.04
C ALA A 618 7.92 4.20 26.56
N LEU A 619 7.00 3.25 26.33
CA LEU A 619 5.64 3.51 25.83
C LEU A 619 4.61 3.33 26.95
N THR A 620 3.54 4.13 26.96
CA THR A 620 2.40 3.84 27.84
C THR A 620 1.10 4.48 27.35
N SER A 621 -0.01 3.84 27.75
CA SER A 621 -1.36 4.39 27.74
C SER A 621 -2.08 4.25 29.10
N ASP A 622 -1.38 3.90 30.17
CA ASP A 622 -1.91 3.66 31.54
C ASP A 622 -2.32 4.97 32.26
N PHE A 623 -3.03 5.86 31.58
CA PHE A 623 -3.39 7.19 32.08
C PHE A 623 -4.30 7.15 33.30
N ASP A 624 -5.18 6.16 33.36
CA ASP A 624 -5.96 5.78 34.53
C ASP A 624 -5.05 5.56 35.76
N LYS A 625 -4.10 4.63 35.68
CA LYS A 625 -3.23 4.27 36.81
C LYS A 625 -2.21 5.35 37.15
N LEU A 626 -1.80 6.17 36.18
CA LEU A 626 -0.98 7.36 36.45
C LEU A 626 -1.80 8.41 37.23
N TYR A 627 -3.01 8.75 36.78
CA TYR A 627 -3.78 9.83 37.41
C TYR A 627 -4.38 9.44 38.76
N ASN A 628 -4.61 8.15 39.01
CA ASN A 628 -4.89 7.58 40.34
C ASN A 628 -3.73 7.72 41.34
N ASN A 629 -2.49 7.94 40.89
CA ASN A 629 -1.35 8.11 41.78
C ASN A 629 -1.34 9.50 42.42
N GLU A 630 -2.02 9.61 43.57
CA GLU A 630 -2.16 10.85 44.36
C GLU A 630 -0.83 11.45 44.84
N ASN A 631 0.28 10.70 44.85
CA ASN A 631 1.56 11.18 45.38
C ASN A 631 2.00 12.50 44.69
N PRO A 632 2.16 13.62 45.43
CA PRO A 632 2.60 14.89 44.87
C PRO A 632 4.00 14.85 44.23
N SER A 633 4.85 13.91 44.65
CA SER A 633 6.20 13.70 44.12
C SER A 633 6.29 12.66 42.99
N ALA A 634 5.16 12.19 42.46
CA ALA A 634 5.15 11.22 41.36
C ALA A 634 5.77 11.82 40.08
N LYS A 635 6.69 11.08 39.45
CA LYS A 635 7.46 11.51 38.27
C LYS A 635 6.55 11.89 37.11
N TRP A 636 5.45 11.17 36.88
CA TRP A 636 4.48 11.50 35.83
C TRP A 636 3.91 12.92 35.98
N ARG A 637 3.79 13.43 37.21
CA ARG A 637 3.33 14.81 37.47
C ARG A 637 4.36 15.81 37.00
N ASP A 638 5.66 15.50 37.08
CA ASP A 638 6.72 16.36 36.56
C ASP A 638 6.80 16.31 35.03
N PHE A 639 6.63 15.13 34.41
CA PHE A 639 6.41 15.04 32.96
C PHE A 639 5.22 15.90 32.51
N ALA A 640 4.05 15.76 33.14
CA ALA A 640 2.84 16.53 32.81
C ALA A 640 2.97 18.05 33.10
N LYS A 641 3.78 18.45 34.09
CA LYS A 641 4.14 19.85 34.35
C LYS A 641 5.06 20.41 33.26
N VAL A 642 6.02 19.65 32.75
CA VAL A 642 7.04 20.16 31.82
C VAL A 642 6.58 20.08 30.36
N VAL A 643 6.16 18.90 29.88
CA VAL A 643 5.76 18.64 28.48
C VAL A 643 4.56 19.51 28.10
N SER A 644 4.72 20.41 27.12
CA SER A 644 3.73 21.46 26.84
C SER A 644 2.47 20.96 26.15
N SER A 645 2.56 19.88 25.38
CA SER A 645 1.43 19.16 24.78
C SER A 645 0.58 18.46 25.83
N TRP A 646 1.20 17.64 26.70
CA TRP A 646 0.54 17.00 27.85
C TRP A 646 -0.09 18.05 28.77
N ARG A 647 0.64 19.11 29.16
CA ARG A 647 0.15 20.18 30.05
C ARG A 647 -1.13 20.85 29.53
N ARG A 648 -1.32 20.94 28.21
CA ARG A 648 -2.54 21.47 27.57
C ARG A 648 -3.72 20.51 27.72
N ARG A 649 -3.55 19.22 27.42
CA ARG A 649 -4.60 18.19 27.58
C ARG A 649 -4.90 17.86 29.05
N HIS A 650 -3.95 18.04 29.96
CA HIS A 650 -4.00 17.64 31.37
C HIS A 650 -5.29 18.06 32.08
N ARG A 651 -5.80 19.29 31.89
CA ARG A 651 -7.07 19.74 32.50
C ARG A 651 -8.30 18.99 31.97
N GLY A 652 -8.36 18.71 30.67
CA GLY A 652 -9.46 17.95 30.07
C GLY A 652 -9.44 16.49 30.54
N VAL A 653 -8.26 15.85 30.46
CA VAL A 653 -8.03 14.48 30.95
C VAL A 653 -8.43 14.34 32.42
N LEU A 654 -7.99 15.25 33.31
CA LEU A 654 -8.45 15.29 34.71
C LEU A 654 -9.98 15.33 34.81
N GLN A 655 -10.61 16.23 34.06
CA GLN A 655 -12.05 16.47 34.19
C GLN A 655 -12.87 15.27 33.73
N ASP A 656 -12.49 14.64 32.62
CA ASP A 656 -13.23 13.49 32.06
C ASP A 656 -12.95 12.18 32.80
N PHE A 657 -11.73 12.04 33.36
CA PHE A 657 -11.39 10.96 34.28
C PHE A 657 -12.20 11.03 35.59
N PHE A 658 -12.14 12.16 36.31
CA PHE A 658 -12.81 12.33 37.61
C PHE A 658 -14.35 12.33 37.51
N LYS A 659 -14.93 12.79 36.40
CA LYS A 659 -16.38 12.70 36.14
C LYS A 659 -16.93 11.26 36.19
N ARG A 660 -16.07 10.23 36.09
CA ARG A 660 -16.50 8.86 35.73
C ARG A 660 -15.99 7.76 36.65
N HIS A 661 -14.69 7.74 36.94
CA HIS A 661 -14.09 6.68 37.77
C HIS A 661 -14.27 6.93 39.27
N GLY A 662 -14.73 8.13 39.65
CA GLY A 662 -15.19 8.45 41.00
C GLY A 662 -14.15 8.27 42.12
N GLY A 663 -12.87 8.16 41.79
CA GLY A 663 -11.77 7.87 42.72
C GLY A 663 -11.82 6.47 43.35
N ARG A 664 -12.45 5.48 42.68
CA ARG A 664 -12.65 4.13 43.27
C ARG A 664 -11.54 3.14 42.97
N ASP A 665 -10.94 3.20 41.79
CA ASP A 665 -9.88 2.27 41.38
C ASP A 665 -8.56 2.69 42.02
N SER A 666 -8.18 2.05 43.12
CA SER A 666 -7.05 2.47 43.97
C SER A 666 -5.68 1.96 43.48
N ILE A 667 -5.62 1.46 42.24
CA ILE A 667 -4.38 1.02 41.59
C ILE A 667 -3.68 2.25 41.01
N ALA A 668 -2.48 2.50 41.53
CA ALA A 668 -1.64 3.65 41.21
C ALA A 668 -0.25 3.20 40.78
N TYR A 669 0.25 3.74 39.67
CA TYR A 669 1.62 3.53 39.16
C TYR A 669 2.32 4.87 38.87
N ASP A 670 3.62 4.83 38.59
CA ASP A 670 4.40 6.01 38.23
C ASP A 670 5.32 5.73 37.04
N MET A 671 5.83 6.79 36.41
CA MET A 671 6.85 6.68 35.36
C MET A 671 8.25 6.56 35.96
N SER A 672 9.13 5.79 35.32
CA SER A 672 10.57 5.85 35.62
C SER A 672 11.18 7.17 35.13
N ASP A 673 12.32 7.60 35.69
CA ASP A 673 13.25 8.55 35.05
C ASP A 673 14.62 7.93 34.65
N ALA A 674 14.70 6.60 34.58
CA ALA A 674 15.87 5.87 34.06
C ALA A 674 15.91 5.83 32.52
N PHE A 675 14.77 5.98 31.83
CA PHE A 675 14.70 5.88 30.36
C PHE A 675 14.92 7.23 29.69
N SER A 676 15.50 7.25 28.48
CA SER A 676 15.86 8.48 27.77
C SER A 676 14.78 9.01 26.82
N GLN A 677 13.82 8.17 26.43
CA GLN A 677 12.77 8.50 25.46
C GLN A 677 11.41 7.96 25.92
N TYR A 678 10.34 8.73 25.75
CA TYR A 678 8.98 8.34 26.13
C TYR A 678 7.97 8.59 25.01
N ILE A 679 7.08 7.63 24.76
CA ILE A 679 5.88 7.79 23.93
C ILE A 679 4.65 7.61 24.82
N VAL A 680 3.86 8.67 24.94
CA VAL A 680 2.83 8.81 25.96
C VAL A 680 1.48 9.07 25.26
N CYS A 681 0.65 8.04 25.15
CA CYS A 681 -0.69 8.15 24.57
C CYS A 681 -1.72 8.32 25.69
N ASP A 682 -2.57 9.34 25.62
CA ASP A 682 -3.50 9.62 26.72
C ASP A 682 -4.68 8.66 26.86
N GLY A 683 -4.95 7.84 25.84
CA GLY A 683 -6.00 6.81 25.89
C GLY A 683 -7.43 7.37 25.93
N VAL A 684 -7.64 8.69 25.82
CA VAL A 684 -8.99 9.27 25.95
C VAL A 684 -9.68 9.35 24.59
N ASN A 685 -10.77 8.60 24.42
CA ASN A 685 -11.69 8.69 23.29
C ASN A 685 -12.29 10.10 23.20
N GLU A 686 -12.09 10.77 22.07
CA GLU A 686 -12.45 12.18 21.88
C GLU A 686 -13.96 12.39 21.69
N HIS A 687 -14.73 11.34 21.36
CA HIS A 687 -16.19 11.44 21.16
C HIS A 687 -16.99 11.33 22.45
N ASP A 688 -16.65 10.36 23.31
CA ASP A 688 -17.40 10.11 24.54
C ASP A 688 -16.61 10.44 25.81
N GLY A 689 -15.28 10.59 25.78
CA GLY A 689 -14.43 10.81 26.96
C GLY A 689 -14.18 9.56 27.81
N ARG A 690 -14.32 8.34 27.25
CA ARG A 690 -13.92 7.10 27.92
C ARG A 690 -12.47 6.75 27.62
N MET A 691 -11.91 5.82 28.39
CA MET A 691 -10.65 5.17 28.04
C MET A 691 -10.88 4.24 26.82
N ASP A 692 -10.08 4.42 25.77
CA ASP A 692 -10.00 3.62 24.55
C ASP A 692 -8.52 3.37 24.27
N PHE A 693 -8.05 2.15 24.51
CA PHE A 693 -6.65 1.78 24.30
C PHE A 693 -6.34 1.36 22.85
N ASN A 694 -7.36 1.15 22.01
CA ASN A 694 -7.18 0.64 20.64
C ASN A 694 -6.30 1.53 19.75
N PRO A 695 -6.35 2.89 19.83
CA PRO A 695 -5.42 3.77 19.11
C PRO A 695 -3.96 3.60 19.52
N PHE A 696 -3.69 3.32 20.81
CA PHE A 696 -2.35 3.01 21.29
C PHE A 696 -1.89 1.64 20.78
N THR A 697 -2.74 0.61 20.86
CA THR A 697 -2.44 -0.72 20.31
C THR A 697 -2.14 -0.66 18.81
N ALA A 698 -2.97 0.03 18.02
CA ALA A 698 -2.75 0.22 16.58
C ALA A 698 -1.45 0.98 16.29
N PHE A 699 -1.13 2.03 17.05
CA PHE A 699 0.13 2.76 16.94
C PHE A 699 1.33 1.86 17.28
N ASN A 700 1.27 1.08 18.36
CA ASN A 700 2.35 0.20 18.82
C ASN A 700 2.61 -0.92 17.78
N SER A 701 1.56 -1.56 17.27
CA SER A 701 1.69 -2.56 16.19
C SER A 701 2.29 -1.98 14.91
N ALA A 702 1.86 -0.79 14.47
CA ALA A 702 2.42 -0.13 13.29
C ALA A 702 3.89 0.33 13.49
N LEU A 703 4.25 0.74 14.71
CA LEU A 703 5.63 1.07 15.10
C LEU A 703 6.54 -0.15 15.00
N LEU A 704 6.08 -1.30 15.51
CA LEU A 704 6.81 -2.58 15.50
C LEU A 704 6.93 -3.16 14.09
N GLN A 705 5.84 -3.17 13.31
CA GLN A 705 5.85 -3.65 11.93
C GLN A 705 6.85 -2.85 11.07
N HIS A 706 6.95 -1.54 11.28
CA HIS A 706 7.93 -0.69 10.59
C HIS A 706 9.38 -0.98 11.00
N LEU A 707 9.62 -1.37 12.25
CA LEU A 707 10.94 -1.76 12.75
C LEU A 707 11.37 -3.13 12.23
N MET A 708 10.48 -4.12 12.28
CA MET A 708 10.75 -5.50 11.84
C MET A 708 11.08 -5.60 10.34
N GLN A 709 10.54 -4.69 9.53
CA GLN A 709 10.91 -4.54 8.10
C GLN A 709 12.36 -4.08 7.89
N GLN A 710 13.00 -3.48 8.89
CA GLN A 710 14.35 -2.90 8.78
C GLN A 710 15.40 -3.73 9.51
N VAL A 711 15.10 -4.16 10.73
CA VAL A 711 16.04 -4.75 11.68
C VAL A 711 15.43 -5.97 12.38
N PRO A 712 16.24 -6.98 12.77
CA PRO A 712 15.76 -8.07 13.60
C PRO A 712 15.09 -7.54 14.87
N CYS A 713 14.00 -8.18 15.28
CA CYS A 713 13.31 -7.88 16.52
C CYS A 713 13.17 -9.17 17.33
N ILE A 714 13.48 -9.11 18.62
CA ILE A 714 13.09 -10.14 19.60
C ILE A 714 12.09 -9.54 20.57
N ALA A 715 11.10 -10.33 20.97
CA ALA A 715 10.17 -9.97 22.03
C ALA A 715 10.44 -10.83 23.28
N ILE A 716 10.24 -10.25 24.46
CA ILE A 716 10.50 -10.89 25.74
C ILE A 716 9.31 -10.60 26.66
N ARG A 717 8.75 -11.63 27.27
CA ARG A 717 7.69 -11.55 28.30
C ARG A 717 8.08 -12.42 29.50
N THR A 718 7.55 -12.07 30.66
CA THR A 718 7.64 -12.89 31.87
C THR A 718 6.40 -12.67 32.77
N GLY A 719 6.42 -13.17 34.00
CA GLY A 719 5.43 -12.86 35.03
C GLY A 719 4.03 -13.42 34.79
N HIS A 720 3.05 -12.72 35.35
CA HIS A 720 1.62 -13.07 35.33
C HIS A 720 0.89 -12.39 34.17
N THR A 721 -0.29 -12.92 33.82
CA THR A 721 -1.27 -12.30 32.92
C THR A 721 -2.56 -12.06 33.68
N ASP A 722 -2.95 -10.79 33.82
CA ASP A 722 -4.08 -10.40 34.66
C ASP A 722 -5.42 -10.68 33.96
N LEU A 723 -6.04 -11.80 34.31
CA LEU A 723 -7.30 -12.21 33.72
C LEU A 723 -8.51 -11.40 34.23
N VAL A 724 -8.37 -10.57 35.26
CA VAL A 724 -9.49 -9.81 35.84
C VAL A 724 -9.66 -8.47 35.12
N GLU A 725 -8.57 -7.72 34.89
CA GLU A 725 -8.62 -6.32 34.45
C GLU A 725 -7.94 -6.05 33.09
N GLY A 726 -8.56 -6.52 32.01
CA GLY A 726 -8.32 -5.98 30.66
C GLY A 726 -6.96 -6.29 30.02
N ASP A 727 -6.14 -7.15 30.63
CA ASP A 727 -4.80 -7.55 30.13
C ASP A 727 -4.86 -8.45 28.86
N GLU A 728 -6.05 -8.62 28.28
CA GLU A 728 -6.26 -9.05 26.88
C GLU A 728 -5.40 -8.26 25.89
N ALA A 729 -5.15 -6.97 26.18
CA ALA A 729 -4.21 -6.17 25.41
C ALA A 729 -2.78 -6.74 25.47
N SER A 730 -2.35 -7.35 26.58
CA SER A 730 -1.00 -7.90 26.72
C SER A 730 -0.88 -9.28 26.05
N LEU A 731 -1.91 -10.14 26.11
CA LEU A 731 -2.00 -11.37 25.31
C LEU A 731 -2.05 -11.10 23.81
N GLY A 732 -2.91 -10.18 23.38
CA GLY A 732 -2.97 -9.71 21.99
C GLY A 732 -1.64 -9.14 21.50
N ASN A 733 -0.85 -8.51 22.39
CA ASN A 733 0.51 -8.08 22.07
C ASN A 733 1.52 -9.23 21.90
N ILE A 734 1.33 -10.39 22.53
CA ILE A 734 2.13 -11.60 22.23
C ILE A 734 1.72 -12.14 20.87
N VAL A 735 0.42 -12.33 20.64
CA VAL A 735 -0.14 -12.84 19.38
C VAL A 735 0.34 -11.98 18.20
N ALA A 736 0.22 -10.66 18.28
CA ALA A 736 0.70 -9.75 17.24
C ALA A 736 2.23 -9.78 17.02
N CYS A 737 3.04 -10.15 18.01
CA CYS A 737 4.46 -10.42 17.81
C CYS A 737 4.70 -11.75 17.07
N LEU A 738 4.02 -12.81 17.49
CA LEU A 738 4.15 -14.15 16.90
C LEU A 738 3.61 -14.22 15.46
N GLU A 739 2.49 -13.56 15.18
CA GLU A 739 1.88 -13.46 13.84
C GLU A 739 2.70 -12.57 12.88
N SER A 740 3.48 -11.61 13.39
CA SER A 740 4.38 -10.80 12.57
C SER A 740 5.75 -11.46 12.33
N GLY A 741 5.98 -12.67 12.86
CA GLY A 741 7.25 -13.39 12.71
C GLY A 741 8.34 -12.98 13.71
N CYS A 742 7.98 -12.37 14.85
CA CYS A 742 8.94 -11.97 15.88
C CYS A 742 9.21 -13.11 16.87
N PRO A 743 10.46 -13.63 16.98
CA PRO A 743 10.85 -14.55 18.04
C PRO A 743 10.52 -13.98 19.41
N THR A 744 9.64 -14.68 20.13
CA THR A 744 9.08 -14.23 21.40
C THR A 744 9.47 -15.21 22.50
N ILE A 745 10.23 -14.71 23.48
CA ILE A 745 10.80 -15.49 24.57
C ILE A 745 9.96 -15.30 25.83
N MET A 746 9.39 -16.38 26.35
CA MET A 746 8.80 -16.41 27.69
C MET A 746 9.88 -16.78 28.71
N VAL A 747 10.28 -15.84 29.55
CA VAL A 747 11.27 -16.05 30.60
C VAL A 747 10.57 -16.55 31.86
N ASN A 748 10.80 -17.81 32.22
CA ASN A 748 10.39 -18.39 33.50
C ASN A 748 11.25 -17.81 34.64
N LEU A 749 10.61 -17.42 35.76
CA LEU A 749 11.31 -16.88 36.95
C LEU A 749 11.27 -17.82 38.15
N ARG A 750 10.69 -19.02 38.03
CA ARG A 750 10.54 -19.98 39.13
C ARG A 750 11.56 -21.11 39.07
N HIS A 751 12.06 -21.53 40.22
CA HIS A 751 12.89 -22.73 40.28
C HIS A 751 12.01 -23.97 40.25
N TRP A 752 11.86 -24.59 39.08
CA TRP A 752 11.19 -25.88 38.95
C TRP A 752 12.22 -27.01 39.11
N PRO A 753 11.89 -28.13 39.80
CA PRO A 753 12.80 -29.26 39.91
C PRO A 753 13.15 -29.82 38.52
N SER A 754 14.45 -29.99 38.23
CA SER A 754 14.94 -30.55 36.95
C SER A 754 14.44 -31.97 36.65
N SER A 755 13.88 -32.65 37.67
CA SER A 755 13.30 -33.99 37.58
C SER A 755 11.83 -34.02 37.14
N LEU A 756 11.15 -32.88 37.00
CA LEU A 756 9.72 -32.83 36.70
C LEU A 756 9.42 -33.34 35.29
N MET A 757 8.74 -34.48 35.19
CA MET A 757 8.34 -35.11 33.93
C MET A 757 6.85 -34.84 33.61
N LEU A 758 6.47 -35.02 32.35
CA LEU A 758 5.11 -34.77 31.86
C LEU A 758 3.96 -35.46 32.65
N PRO A 759 4.10 -36.71 33.16
CA PRO A 759 3.09 -37.29 34.04
C PRO A 759 2.98 -36.57 35.39
N ASP A 760 4.11 -36.14 35.97
CA ASP A 760 4.16 -35.41 37.22
C ASP A 760 3.51 -34.03 37.07
N VAL A 761 3.66 -33.37 35.90
CA VAL A 761 3.00 -32.09 35.60
C VAL A 761 1.49 -32.19 35.76
N GLN A 762 0.85 -33.30 35.37
CA GLN A 762 -0.60 -33.43 35.52
C GLN A 762 -1.02 -33.46 36.99
N GLN A 763 -0.23 -34.10 37.87
CA GLN A 763 -0.44 -34.06 39.31
C GLN A 763 -0.08 -32.69 39.91
N THR A 764 1.10 -32.14 39.62
CA THR A 764 1.54 -30.83 40.12
C THR A 764 0.63 -29.69 39.67
N TYR A 765 0.05 -29.79 38.47
CA TYR A 765 -0.96 -28.83 37.99
C TYR A 765 -2.29 -28.98 38.73
N GLN A 766 -2.74 -30.21 39.01
CA GLN A 766 -3.93 -30.43 39.84
C GLN A 766 -3.71 -29.89 41.27
N GLU A 767 -2.57 -30.20 41.88
CA GLU A 767 -2.16 -29.66 43.20
C GLU A 767 -2.07 -28.13 43.19
N PHE A 768 -1.60 -27.51 42.09
CA PHE A 768 -1.62 -26.05 41.92
C PHE A 768 -3.04 -25.49 41.82
N LEU A 769 -3.93 -26.10 41.04
CA LEU A 769 -5.35 -25.70 40.92
C LEU A 769 -6.10 -25.81 42.26
N ASP A 770 -5.84 -26.87 43.00
CA ASP A 770 -6.40 -27.08 44.33
C ASP A 770 -5.83 -26.04 45.34
N THR A 771 -4.54 -25.69 45.21
CA THR A 771 -3.86 -24.67 46.05
C THR A 771 -4.38 -23.26 45.82
N ILE A 772 -4.64 -22.85 44.56
CA ILE A 772 -5.26 -21.55 44.25
C ILE A 772 -6.78 -21.54 44.52
N GLY A 773 -7.34 -22.64 45.04
CA GLY A 773 -8.73 -22.76 45.46
C GLY A 773 -9.72 -22.65 44.31
N GLY A 774 -9.37 -23.13 43.12
CA GLY A 774 -10.23 -23.07 41.93
C GLY A 774 -10.47 -21.65 41.40
N ARG A 775 -9.62 -20.66 41.73
CA ARG A 775 -9.66 -19.34 41.08
C ARG A 775 -8.95 -19.39 39.74
N TRP A 776 -9.71 -19.28 38.66
CA TRP A 776 -9.22 -19.42 37.29
C TRP A 776 -8.42 -18.23 36.77
N ASP A 777 -8.35 -17.14 37.56
CA ASP A 777 -7.71 -15.87 37.21
C ASP A 777 -6.17 -15.97 37.05
N TYR A 778 -5.57 -17.13 37.36
CA TYR A 778 -4.12 -17.38 37.36
C TYR A 778 -3.67 -18.39 36.27
N LEU A 779 -4.40 -18.51 35.15
CA LEU A 779 -4.05 -19.42 34.05
C LEU A 779 -2.87 -18.89 33.21
N ASP A 780 -1.67 -19.04 33.77
CA ASP A 780 -0.56 -18.11 33.54
C ASP A 780 0.46 -18.45 32.44
N CYS A 781 1.24 -17.44 32.04
CA CYS A 781 2.50 -17.64 31.31
C CYS A 781 3.43 -18.64 32.01
N MET A 782 3.40 -18.69 33.35
CA MET A 782 4.16 -19.66 34.14
C MET A 782 3.65 -21.10 33.99
N VAL A 783 2.35 -21.32 33.76
CA VAL A 783 1.79 -22.64 33.45
C VAL A 783 2.26 -23.10 32.06
N ILE A 784 2.30 -22.18 31.10
CA ILE A 784 2.83 -22.43 29.75
C ILE A 784 4.33 -22.75 29.82
N CYS A 785 5.12 -21.95 30.54
CA CYS A 785 6.53 -22.25 30.79
C CYS A 785 6.73 -23.59 31.49
N LEU A 786 5.90 -23.94 32.49
CA LEU A 786 5.96 -25.22 33.19
C LEU A 786 5.75 -26.40 32.24
N ILE A 787 4.68 -26.37 31.44
CA ILE A 787 4.35 -27.46 30.51
C ILE A 787 5.41 -27.55 29.40
N LEU A 788 5.83 -26.43 28.82
CA LEU A 788 6.85 -26.42 27.77
C LEU A 788 8.24 -26.82 28.29
N ARG A 789 8.61 -26.47 29.54
CA ARG A 789 9.86 -26.92 30.18
C ARG A 789 9.83 -28.41 30.54
N ALA A 790 8.69 -28.94 31.00
CA ALA A 790 8.54 -30.37 31.24
C ALA A 790 8.53 -31.18 29.94
N TRP A 791 7.99 -30.63 28.86
CA TRP A 791 8.17 -31.17 27.51
C TRP A 791 9.64 -31.12 27.08
N GLU A 792 10.34 -29.99 27.26
CA GLU A 792 11.77 -29.86 26.92
C GLU A 792 12.64 -30.87 27.69
N ASN A 793 12.37 -31.07 28.99
CA ASN A 793 13.01 -32.10 29.82
C ASN A 793 12.69 -33.50 29.30
N SER A 794 11.43 -33.79 28.98
CA SER A 794 10.99 -35.08 28.42
C SER A 794 11.63 -35.35 27.05
N ARG A 795 11.78 -34.32 26.22
CA ARG A 795 12.47 -34.35 24.92
C ARG A 795 13.96 -34.63 25.11
N LYS A 796 14.67 -33.89 25.97
CA LYS A 796 16.09 -34.13 26.27
C LYS A 796 16.33 -35.54 26.83
N ALA A 797 15.43 -36.04 27.68
CA ALA A 797 15.47 -37.42 28.19
C ALA A 797 15.18 -38.47 27.10
N LEU A 798 14.37 -38.15 26.09
CA LEU A 798 14.14 -39.02 24.92
C LEU A 798 15.33 -39.01 23.95
N GLU A 799 15.87 -37.83 23.64
CA GLU A 799 17.10 -37.65 22.85
C GLU A 799 18.27 -38.42 23.49
N GLN A 800 18.46 -38.29 24.81
CA GLN A 800 19.47 -39.05 25.55
C GLN A 800 19.23 -40.57 25.44
N LYS A 801 18.00 -41.06 25.68
CA LYS A 801 17.68 -42.50 25.53
C LYS A 801 17.91 -43.02 24.10
N LEU A 802 17.58 -42.21 23.08
CA LEU A 802 17.83 -42.56 21.69
C LEU A 802 19.34 -42.66 21.40
N VAL A 803 20.15 -41.73 21.91
CA VAL A 803 21.62 -41.79 21.82
C VAL A 803 22.18 -43.00 22.57
N GLU A 804 21.70 -43.30 23.78
CA GLU A 804 22.11 -44.47 24.57
C GLU A 804 21.73 -45.80 23.89
N GLN A 805 20.62 -45.85 23.16
CA GLN A 805 20.20 -47.02 22.38
C GLN A 805 20.93 -47.15 21.01
N HIS A 806 21.30 -46.05 20.37
CA HIS A 806 21.86 -46.04 19.00
C HIS A 806 23.38 -45.85 18.93
N VAL A 807 24.09 -45.85 20.06
CA VAL A 807 25.56 -45.91 20.11
C VAL A 807 26.05 -47.33 20.46
N PRO A 808 26.15 -48.25 19.47
CA PRO A 808 26.89 -49.49 19.68
C PRO A 808 28.37 -49.16 19.92
N SER A 809 28.98 -49.85 20.88
CA SER A 809 30.25 -49.49 21.55
C SER A 809 31.55 -49.65 20.72
N GLY A 810 31.48 -49.41 19.41
CA GLY A 810 32.63 -49.41 18.50
C GLY A 810 32.41 -48.78 17.12
N ALA A 811 31.23 -48.20 16.83
CA ALA A 811 30.93 -47.66 15.50
C ALA A 811 31.46 -46.22 15.31
N ARG A 812 32.07 -45.96 14.15
CA ARG A 812 32.64 -44.66 13.77
C ARG A 812 31.52 -43.72 13.32
N LYS A 813 31.30 -42.61 14.04
CA LYS A 813 30.23 -41.62 13.77
C LYS A 813 30.18 -41.21 12.30
N THR A 814 29.11 -41.59 11.59
CA THR A 814 28.68 -40.98 10.33
C THR A 814 27.83 -39.75 10.65
N ARG A 815 28.05 -38.65 9.91
CA ARG A 815 27.36 -37.36 10.15
C ARG A 815 25.84 -37.49 10.06
N GLN A 816 25.41 -38.33 9.12
CA GLN A 816 24.02 -38.62 8.76
C GLN A 816 23.14 -39.05 9.94
N SER A 817 23.64 -39.85 10.89
CA SER A 817 22.80 -40.29 12.03
C SER A 817 22.50 -39.18 13.04
N ALA A 818 23.27 -38.08 13.06
CA ALA A 818 22.92 -36.89 13.84
C ALA A 818 21.83 -36.06 13.15
N GLU A 819 21.81 -36.04 11.81
CA GLU A 819 20.78 -35.40 11.00
C GLU A 819 19.46 -36.18 11.12
N ASP A 820 19.50 -37.52 11.01
CA ASP A 820 18.34 -38.42 11.23
C ASP A 820 17.75 -38.28 12.65
N LEU A 821 18.59 -38.22 13.69
CA LEU A 821 18.13 -38.03 15.08
C LEU A 821 17.50 -36.64 15.30
N SER A 822 18.02 -35.59 14.66
CA SER A 822 17.42 -34.25 14.74
C SER A 822 16.06 -34.20 14.02
N MET A 823 15.92 -34.92 12.89
CA MET A 823 14.68 -35.05 12.15
C MET A 823 13.60 -35.73 13.01
N LEU A 824 13.94 -36.82 13.71
CA LEU A 824 13.03 -37.52 14.62
C LEU A 824 12.60 -36.64 15.81
N ALA A 825 13.50 -35.82 16.35
CA ALA A 825 13.14 -34.86 17.41
C ALA A 825 12.16 -33.77 16.92
N VAL A 826 12.36 -33.26 15.70
CA VAL A 826 11.43 -32.29 15.06
C VAL A 826 10.07 -32.93 14.77
N MET A 827 10.03 -34.18 14.27
CA MET A 827 8.79 -34.92 14.04
C MET A 827 7.99 -35.19 15.33
N ALA A 828 8.63 -35.19 16.50
CA ALA A 828 7.97 -35.33 17.79
C ALA A 828 7.42 -33.99 18.37
N GLU A 829 7.88 -32.84 17.89
CA GLU A 829 7.48 -31.52 18.41
C GLU A 829 6.09 -31.07 17.92
N ALA A 830 5.82 -31.19 16.62
CA ALA A 830 4.57 -30.72 16.03
C ALA A 830 3.30 -31.46 16.55
N PRO A 831 3.31 -32.80 16.77
CA PRO A 831 2.18 -33.48 17.42
C PRO A 831 1.93 -32.99 18.84
N PHE A 832 2.98 -32.73 19.63
CA PHE A 832 2.83 -32.28 21.01
C PHE A 832 2.28 -30.85 21.10
N ARG A 833 2.78 -29.90 20.28
CA ARG A 833 2.22 -28.54 20.22
C ARG A 833 0.73 -28.54 19.87
N ASN A 834 0.30 -29.44 18.99
CA ASN A 834 -1.12 -29.64 18.70
C ASN A 834 -1.89 -30.25 19.88
N GLN A 835 -1.40 -31.31 20.51
CA GLN A 835 -2.03 -31.93 21.69
C GLN A 835 -2.20 -30.95 22.87
N LEU A 836 -1.19 -30.13 23.15
CA LEU A 836 -1.26 -29.11 24.20
C LEU A 836 -2.28 -28.01 23.84
N ALA A 837 -2.32 -27.59 22.58
CA ALA A 837 -3.28 -26.61 22.12
C ALA A 837 -4.71 -27.16 22.05
N GLU A 838 -4.89 -28.45 21.78
CA GLU A 838 -6.15 -29.19 21.89
C GLU A 838 -6.59 -29.34 23.35
N LEU A 839 -5.66 -29.61 24.27
CA LEU A 839 -5.91 -29.63 25.71
C LEU A 839 -6.41 -28.26 26.19
N LEU A 840 -5.78 -27.15 25.78
CA LEU A 840 -6.24 -25.79 26.08
C LEU A 840 -7.65 -25.50 25.50
N GLN A 841 -7.93 -25.94 24.27
CA GLN A 841 -9.26 -25.79 23.64
C GLN A 841 -10.34 -26.69 24.25
N TRP A 842 -9.97 -27.87 24.73
CA TRP A 842 -10.84 -28.77 25.51
C TRP A 842 -11.14 -28.18 26.88
N TYR A 843 -10.12 -27.62 27.55
CA TYR A 843 -10.26 -26.94 28.84
C TYR A 843 -11.18 -25.72 28.74
N SER A 844 -11.05 -24.92 27.67
CA SER A 844 -11.94 -23.81 27.38
C SER A 844 -13.40 -24.25 27.24
N ARG A 845 -13.66 -25.35 26.51
CA ARG A 845 -15.02 -25.91 26.35
C ARG A 845 -15.59 -26.41 27.68
N LEU A 846 -14.79 -27.16 28.45
CA LEU A 846 -15.16 -27.61 29.80
C LEU A 846 -15.50 -26.45 30.74
N PHE A 847 -14.75 -25.35 30.66
CA PHE A 847 -15.00 -24.16 31.45
C PHE A 847 -16.30 -23.46 31.03
N THR A 848 -16.53 -23.26 29.72
CA THR A 848 -17.81 -22.75 29.19
C THR A 848 -18.98 -23.61 29.66
N GLU A 849 -18.90 -24.94 29.50
CA GLU A 849 -19.95 -25.87 29.94
C GLU A 849 -20.19 -25.86 31.46
N ALA A 850 -19.16 -25.59 32.27
CA ALA A 850 -19.28 -25.47 33.71
C ALA A 850 -19.90 -24.12 34.13
N GLN A 851 -19.53 -23.03 33.45
CA GLN A 851 -20.00 -21.69 33.76
C GLN A 851 -21.47 -21.49 33.30
N ASP A 852 -21.85 -22.03 32.14
CA ASP A 852 -23.23 -22.08 31.62
C ASP A 852 -24.20 -22.81 32.56
N ARG A 853 -23.70 -23.75 33.37
CA ARG A 853 -24.49 -24.49 34.39
C ARG A 853 -24.56 -23.74 35.73
N ALA A 854 -23.77 -22.70 35.94
CA ALA A 854 -23.57 -22.05 37.23
C ALA A 854 -24.13 -20.62 37.31
N LEU A 855 -24.11 -19.85 36.22
CA LEU A 855 -24.30 -18.38 36.26
C LEU A 855 -25.55 -17.87 35.53
N GLY A 856 -25.92 -16.63 35.87
CA GLY A 856 -27.09 -15.96 35.31
C GLY A 856 -26.80 -15.21 34.00
N SER A 857 -27.88 -14.84 33.28
CA SER A 857 -27.80 -14.19 31.95
C SER A 857 -27.07 -12.84 31.87
N SER A 858 -26.57 -12.30 32.99
CA SER A 858 -25.71 -11.11 33.03
C SER A 858 -24.22 -11.41 32.81
N GLU A 859 -23.77 -12.65 32.97
CA GLU A 859 -22.33 -12.98 33.06
C GLU A 859 -21.72 -13.56 31.77
N TRP A 860 -22.50 -13.72 30.69
CA TRP A 860 -22.05 -14.17 29.37
C TRP A 860 -20.84 -13.40 28.81
N GLN A 861 -20.72 -12.11 29.13
CA GLN A 861 -19.56 -11.30 28.73
C GLN A 861 -18.25 -11.73 29.40
N SER A 862 -18.28 -12.53 30.48
CA SER A 862 -17.07 -13.14 31.04
C SER A 862 -16.70 -14.42 30.28
N VAL A 863 -17.70 -15.26 29.94
CA VAL A 863 -17.55 -16.53 29.21
C VAL A 863 -16.83 -16.31 27.87
N ASP A 864 -17.35 -15.39 27.04
CA ASP A 864 -16.80 -15.12 25.70
C ASP A 864 -15.35 -14.59 25.77
N ARG A 865 -15.05 -13.68 26.71
CA ARG A 865 -13.68 -13.21 26.93
C ARG A 865 -12.73 -14.34 27.35
N GLN A 866 -13.15 -15.26 28.22
CA GLN A 866 -12.33 -16.42 28.56
C GLN A 866 -12.12 -17.38 27.38
N HIS A 867 -13.14 -17.57 26.54
CA HIS A 867 -13.00 -18.35 25.31
C HIS A 867 -12.03 -17.71 24.31
N GLN A 868 -12.15 -16.40 24.04
CA GLN A 868 -11.23 -15.66 23.17
C GLN A 868 -9.78 -15.74 23.67
N ARG A 869 -9.55 -15.60 24.98
CA ARG A 869 -8.22 -15.74 25.59
C ARG A 869 -7.66 -17.16 25.44
N ALA A 870 -8.48 -18.20 25.56
CA ALA A 870 -8.05 -19.58 25.33
C ALA A 870 -7.69 -19.84 23.86
N LEU A 871 -8.41 -19.24 22.91
CA LEU A 871 -8.06 -19.25 21.49
C LEU A 871 -6.72 -18.52 21.23
N GLN A 872 -6.53 -17.33 21.82
CA GLN A 872 -5.26 -16.60 21.77
C GLN A 872 -4.11 -17.44 22.36
N MET A 873 -4.31 -18.08 23.52
CA MET A 873 -3.29 -18.92 24.14
C MET A 873 -2.97 -20.17 23.31
N SER A 874 -3.98 -20.77 22.68
CA SER A 874 -3.83 -21.85 21.72
C SER A 874 -2.99 -21.41 20.51
N ALA A 875 -3.21 -20.20 19.99
CA ALA A 875 -2.41 -19.62 18.90
C ALA A 875 -0.96 -19.32 19.34
N VAL A 876 -0.76 -18.77 20.54
CA VAL A 876 0.57 -18.52 21.13
C VAL A 876 1.39 -19.81 21.20
N VAL A 877 0.84 -20.88 21.78
CA VAL A 877 1.54 -22.16 21.97
C VAL A 877 1.81 -22.89 20.64
N LYS A 878 0.90 -22.79 19.67
CA LYS A 878 1.10 -23.38 18.33
C LYS A 878 2.20 -22.69 17.51
N ASN A 879 2.54 -21.44 17.79
CA ASN A 879 3.48 -20.67 16.96
C ASN A 879 4.95 -21.11 17.19
N GLU A 880 5.66 -21.37 16.10
CA GLU A 880 7.05 -21.84 16.11
C GLU A 880 8.06 -20.79 16.62
N HIS A 881 7.73 -19.50 16.54
CA HIS A 881 8.53 -18.40 17.06
C HIS A 881 8.33 -18.17 18.57
N LEU A 882 7.50 -18.99 19.24
CA LEU A 882 7.44 -19.03 20.69
C LEU A 882 8.59 -19.88 21.24
N HIS A 883 9.42 -19.26 22.08
CA HIS A 883 10.50 -19.89 22.81
C HIS A 883 10.29 -19.72 24.32
N VAL A 884 10.75 -20.69 25.11
CA VAL A 884 10.77 -20.61 26.57
C VAL A 884 12.22 -20.64 27.04
N ALA A 885 12.53 -19.83 28.04
CA ALA A 885 13.86 -19.74 28.63
C ALA A 885 13.74 -19.57 30.15
N ASP A 886 14.79 -19.93 30.90
CA ASP A 886 14.71 -20.09 32.35
C ASP A 886 15.70 -19.15 33.05
N ALA A 887 15.23 -18.24 33.91
CA ALA A 887 16.09 -17.20 34.52
C ALA A 887 17.17 -17.74 35.48
N PHE A 888 17.13 -19.04 35.78
CA PHE A 888 18.20 -19.75 36.50
C PHE A 888 19.30 -20.30 35.56
N ASP A 889 19.08 -20.26 34.25
CA ASP A 889 19.94 -20.79 33.18
C ASP A 889 20.39 -19.63 32.28
N ILE A 890 21.11 -18.67 32.86
CA ILE A 890 21.51 -17.41 32.21
C ILE A 890 22.33 -17.68 30.93
N ASP A 891 23.25 -18.66 30.96
CA ASP A 891 23.99 -19.11 29.79
C ASP A 891 23.08 -19.71 28.70
N GLY A 892 22.06 -20.49 29.08
CA GLY A 892 21.05 -21.01 28.17
C GLY A 892 20.21 -19.91 27.52
N ILE A 893 19.77 -18.90 28.27
CA ILE A 893 19.07 -17.74 27.67
C ILE A 893 20.01 -16.95 26.75
N TRP A 894 21.27 -16.75 27.15
CA TRP A 894 22.27 -16.04 26.36
C TRP A 894 22.55 -16.74 25.03
N GLN A 895 22.69 -18.07 25.03
CA GLN A 895 22.84 -18.86 23.81
C GLN A 895 21.58 -18.78 22.95
N LEU A 896 20.39 -19.01 23.51
CA LEU A 896 19.12 -18.94 22.79
C LEU A 896 18.94 -17.57 22.12
N ILE A 897 19.15 -16.48 22.85
CA ILE A 897 19.07 -15.13 22.29
C ILE A 897 20.11 -14.93 21.20
N ARG A 898 21.36 -15.37 21.39
CA ARG A 898 22.40 -15.29 20.34
C ARG A 898 22.09 -16.14 19.11
N GLU A 899 21.29 -17.20 19.23
CA GLU A 899 20.80 -18.00 18.10
C GLU A 899 19.63 -17.35 17.36
N LEU A 900 18.69 -16.73 18.09
CA LEU A 900 17.57 -15.98 17.53
C LEU A 900 17.99 -14.61 16.93
N VAL A 901 19.07 -14.01 17.45
CA VAL A 901 19.64 -12.74 17.00
C VAL A 901 20.69 -12.91 15.89
N ARG A 902 20.96 -14.13 15.40
CA ARG A 902 21.92 -14.32 14.29
C ARG A 902 21.51 -13.49 13.08
N LEU A 903 22.36 -12.53 12.76
CA LEU A 903 22.17 -11.54 11.67
C LEU A 903 22.27 -12.16 10.26
N ASP A 904 22.49 -13.47 10.16
CA ASP A 904 22.49 -14.23 8.92
C ASP A 904 21.08 -14.26 8.32
N ARG A 905 20.77 -13.25 7.50
CA ARG A 905 19.64 -13.24 6.55
C ARG A 905 19.82 -14.23 5.39
N LEU A 906 20.81 -15.13 5.49
CA LEU A 906 21.02 -16.22 4.55
C LEU A 906 20.01 -17.33 4.88
N PRO A 907 19.31 -17.91 3.89
CA PRO A 907 18.39 -19.02 4.14
C PRO A 907 19.15 -20.19 4.76
N LYS A 908 18.53 -20.88 5.72
CA LYS A 908 19.14 -22.01 6.46
C LYS A 908 19.30 -23.27 5.60
N GLN A 909 18.71 -23.29 4.40
CA GLN A 909 18.75 -24.36 3.42
C GLN A 909 19.00 -23.76 2.03
N GLU A 910 19.50 -24.58 1.10
CA GLU A 910 19.73 -24.21 -0.31
C GLU A 910 18.41 -24.20 -1.11
N GLU A 911 17.41 -23.44 -0.62
CA GLU A 911 16.17 -23.21 -1.35
C GLU A 911 16.48 -22.40 -2.62
N PRO A 912 16.01 -22.83 -3.81
CA PRO A 912 16.40 -22.20 -5.08
C PRO A 912 16.00 -20.73 -5.15
N GLU A 913 14.86 -20.38 -4.54
CA GLU A 913 14.37 -19.00 -4.42
C GLU A 913 15.36 -18.08 -3.66
N GLY A 914 16.08 -18.62 -2.68
CA GLY A 914 17.15 -17.91 -1.97
C GLY A 914 18.45 -17.79 -2.75
N ILE A 915 18.73 -18.74 -3.65
CA ILE A 915 19.87 -18.69 -4.58
C ILE A 915 19.58 -17.67 -5.69
N ASP A 916 18.39 -17.68 -6.28
CA ASP A 916 17.92 -16.71 -7.27
C ASP A 916 17.98 -15.27 -6.71
N LEU A 917 17.58 -15.08 -5.45
CA LEU A 917 17.65 -13.77 -4.78
C LEU A 917 19.10 -13.30 -4.57
N LEU A 918 20.03 -14.22 -4.27
CA LEU A 918 21.47 -13.92 -4.17
C LEU A 918 22.07 -13.62 -5.56
N GLU A 919 21.70 -14.36 -6.60
CA GLU A 919 22.12 -14.09 -7.99
C GLU A 919 21.63 -12.71 -8.45
N GLN A 920 20.37 -12.36 -8.17
CA GLN A 920 19.82 -11.03 -8.44
C GLN A 920 20.60 -9.94 -7.67
N ALA A 921 20.90 -10.15 -6.39
CA ALA A 921 21.67 -9.19 -5.59
C ALA A 921 23.10 -8.98 -6.12
N TRP A 922 23.78 -10.05 -6.58
CA TRP A 922 25.09 -9.95 -7.23
C TRP A 922 25.02 -9.27 -8.60
N CYS A 923 23.97 -9.50 -9.39
CA CYS A 923 23.73 -8.81 -10.64
C CYS A 923 23.49 -7.30 -10.45
N GLU A 924 22.74 -6.91 -9.40
CA GLU A 924 22.61 -5.51 -9.01
C GLU A 924 23.94 -4.91 -8.56
N TYR A 925 24.74 -5.65 -7.78
CA TYR A 925 26.05 -5.22 -7.31
C TYR A 925 27.03 -4.96 -8.48
N ASP A 926 27.05 -5.83 -9.49
CA ASP A 926 27.84 -5.63 -10.71
C ASP A 926 27.37 -4.41 -11.50
N ALA A 927 26.06 -4.28 -11.75
CA ALA A 927 25.50 -3.14 -12.46
C ALA A 927 25.83 -1.81 -11.75
N LYS A 928 25.65 -1.75 -10.42
CA LYS A 928 26.01 -0.59 -9.59
C LYS A 928 27.51 -0.29 -9.62
N ASN A 929 28.38 -1.30 -9.57
CA ASN A 929 29.84 -1.10 -9.67
C ASN A 929 30.28 -0.65 -11.07
N TYR A 930 29.68 -1.16 -12.13
CA TYR A 930 29.94 -0.73 -13.49
C TYR A 930 29.52 0.72 -13.70
N LEU A 931 28.28 1.08 -13.32
CA LEU A 931 27.80 2.47 -13.36
C LEU A 931 28.69 3.40 -12.52
N ALA A 932 29.01 3.03 -11.28
CA ALA A 932 29.92 3.80 -10.43
C ALA A 932 31.34 3.91 -11.02
N GLY A 933 31.79 2.95 -11.82
CA GLY A 933 33.01 3.04 -12.62
C GLY A 933 32.91 4.07 -13.75
N VAL A 934 31.82 4.02 -14.51
CA VAL A 934 31.53 4.89 -15.67
C VAL A 934 31.31 6.35 -15.24
N TYR A 935 30.43 6.61 -14.27
CA TYR A 935 30.22 7.97 -13.73
C TYR A 935 31.49 8.56 -13.12
N LYS A 936 32.36 7.74 -12.53
CA LYS A 936 33.68 8.13 -12.00
C LYS A 936 34.74 8.33 -13.09
N VAL A 937 34.44 8.04 -14.36
CA VAL A 937 35.22 8.51 -15.51
C VAL A 937 34.64 9.82 -16.01
N TYR A 938 33.33 9.89 -16.30
CA TYR A 938 32.65 11.12 -16.75
C TYR A 938 32.91 12.29 -15.81
N SER A 939 32.58 12.14 -14.52
CA SER A 939 32.79 13.17 -13.50
C SER A 939 34.23 13.70 -13.44
N LYS A 940 35.25 12.88 -13.72
CA LYS A 940 36.64 13.36 -13.84
C LYS A 940 36.88 14.15 -15.12
N LEU A 941 36.33 13.71 -16.25
CA LEU A 941 36.47 14.40 -17.53
C LEU A 941 35.78 15.77 -17.48
N SER A 942 34.54 15.82 -16.99
CA SER A 942 33.78 17.04 -16.76
C SER A 942 34.50 17.98 -15.80
N TYR A 943 35.05 17.46 -14.70
CA TYR A 943 35.80 18.26 -13.74
C TYR A 943 37.16 18.75 -14.29
N VAL A 944 37.86 17.97 -15.12
CA VAL A 944 39.02 18.48 -15.88
C VAL A 944 38.60 19.57 -16.86
N GLY A 945 37.46 19.41 -17.55
CA GLY A 945 36.88 20.43 -18.43
C GLY A 945 36.59 21.74 -17.70
N LEU A 946 35.99 21.65 -16.50
CA LEU A 946 35.74 22.79 -15.62
C LEU A 946 37.04 23.53 -15.27
N LEU A 947 38.07 22.81 -14.83
CA LEU A 947 39.37 23.40 -14.49
C LEU A 947 40.06 24.05 -15.70
N LEU A 948 39.97 23.43 -16.88
CA LEU A 948 40.49 24.00 -18.12
C LEU A 948 39.74 25.28 -18.51
N LEU A 949 38.42 25.32 -18.38
CA LEU A 949 37.63 26.51 -18.69
C LEU A 949 37.88 27.65 -17.67
N SER A 950 38.03 27.33 -16.38
CA SER A 950 38.43 28.30 -15.36
C SER A 950 39.82 28.88 -15.65
N ALA A 951 40.80 28.04 -15.97
CA ALA A 951 42.14 28.49 -16.34
C ALA A 951 42.14 29.34 -17.63
N LEU A 952 41.35 28.97 -18.64
CA LEU A 952 41.17 29.75 -19.87
C LEU A 952 40.54 31.11 -19.59
N THR A 953 39.51 31.16 -18.75
CA THR A 953 38.84 32.42 -18.34
C THR A 953 39.85 33.39 -17.73
N VAL A 954 40.71 32.90 -16.85
CA VAL A 954 41.73 33.73 -16.18
C VAL A 954 42.89 34.09 -17.12
N ALA A 955 43.26 33.23 -18.07
CA ALA A 955 44.21 33.61 -19.11
C ALA A 955 43.66 34.74 -19.99
N LEU A 956 42.38 34.69 -20.37
CA LEU A 956 41.71 35.72 -21.16
C LEU A 956 41.58 37.06 -20.43
N THR A 957 41.39 37.08 -19.10
CA THR A 957 41.32 38.33 -18.32
C THR A 957 42.68 38.89 -17.89
N VAL A 958 43.76 38.13 -18.03
CA VAL A 958 45.13 38.53 -17.63
C VAL A 958 46.02 38.89 -18.84
N LEU A 959 45.69 38.43 -20.05
CA LEU A 959 46.40 38.83 -21.26
C LEU A 959 46.30 40.35 -21.49
N PRO A 960 47.37 41.04 -21.92
CA PRO A 960 47.40 42.51 -21.93
C PRO A 960 46.29 43.14 -22.76
N GLN A 961 45.58 44.10 -22.16
CA GLN A 961 44.47 44.86 -22.76
C GLN A 961 44.85 45.54 -24.09
N GLU A 962 46.16 45.80 -24.30
CA GLU A 962 46.73 46.31 -25.55
C GLU A 962 46.42 45.43 -26.78
N TRP A 963 46.21 44.11 -26.62
CA TRP A 963 45.83 43.22 -27.72
C TRP A 963 44.33 43.27 -28.09
N PHE A 964 43.50 43.91 -27.25
CA PHE A 964 42.05 44.02 -27.46
C PHE A 964 41.58 45.43 -27.86
N LEU A 965 42.50 46.39 -28.04
CA LEU A 965 42.21 47.82 -28.26
C LEU A 965 41.33 48.16 -29.48
N GLU A 966 41.08 47.23 -30.40
CA GLU A 966 40.29 47.46 -31.62
C GLU A 966 38.89 46.79 -31.60
N VAL A 967 38.51 46.10 -30.52
CA VAL A 967 37.19 45.42 -30.41
C VAL A 967 36.42 45.86 -29.17
N GLN A 968 35.42 46.72 -29.35
CA GLN A 968 34.47 47.11 -28.29
C GLN A 968 33.49 45.96 -27.97
N VAL A 969 33.96 44.94 -27.25
CA VAL A 969 33.09 44.04 -26.49
C VAL A 969 33.01 44.56 -25.05
N ASP A 970 31.81 44.67 -24.50
CA ASP A 970 31.61 44.94 -23.08
C ASP A 970 32.27 43.82 -22.25
N GLU A 971 33.26 44.17 -21.43
CA GLU A 971 34.03 43.24 -20.60
C GLU A 971 33.10 42.43 -19.67
N GLN A 972 31.97 43.00 -19.23
CA GLN A 972 30.97 42.30 -18.42
C GLN A 972 30.23 41.21 -19.22
N GLY A 973 30.01 41.44 -20.51
CA GLY A 973 29.31 40.51 -21.39
C GLY A 973 30.06 39.20 -21.60
N ILE A 974 31.39 39.26 -21.79
CA ILE A 974 32.23 38.05 -21.94
C ILE A 974 32.22 37.23 -20.65
N VAL A 975 32.46 37.88 -19.50
CA VAL A 975 32.47 37.20 -18.19
C VAL A 975 31.11 36.56 -17.91
N PHE A 976 30.00 37.28 -18.16
CA PHE A 976 28.65 36.76 -17.97
C PHE A 976 28.37 35.53 -18.87
N ILE A 977 28.69 35.60 -20.17
CA ILE A 977 28.48 34.48 -21.11
C ILE A 977 29.28 33.24 -20.69
N VAL A 978 30.55 33.41 -20.31
CA VAL A 978 31.38 32.29 -19.85
C VAL A 978 30.85 31.68 -18.55
N THR A 979 30.48 32.50 -17.56
CA THR A 979 29.86 32.01 -16.31
C THR A 979 28.54 31.29 -16.56
N LEU A 980 27.70 31.77 -17.48
CA LEU A 980 26.41 31.16 -17.79
C LEU A 980 26.58 29.85 -18.56
N LEU A 981 27.57 29.74 -19.45
CA LEU A 981 27.93 28.47 -20.11
C LEU A 981 28.48 27.43 -19.11
N VAL A 982 29.31 27.85 -18.14
CA VAL A 982 29.76 26.97 -17.03
C VAL A 982 28.57 26.47 -16.22
N GLY A 983 27.65 27.36 -15.83
CA GLY A 983 26.44 27.01 -15.10
C GLY A 983 25.55 26.03 -15.86
N ALA A 984 25.27 26.30 -17.15
CA ALA A 984 24.45 25.43 -17.99
C ALA A 984 25.07 24.03 -18.16
N ALA A 985 26.37 23.95 -18.47
CA ALA A 985 27.07 22.68 -18.66
C ALA A 985 27.10 21.82 -17.37
N THR A 986 27.36 22.44 -16.22
CA THR A 986 27.41 21.73 -14.93
C THR A 986 26.03 21.28 -14.44
N THR A 987 24.99 22.10 -14.61
CA THR A 987 23.63 21.72 -14.20
C THR A 987 23.03 20.59 -15.02
N ALA A 988 23.34 20.49 -16.32
CA ALA A 988 22.83 19.43 -17.18
C ALA A 988 23.33 18.03 -16.76
N GLU A 989 24.65 17.84 -16.62
CA GLU A 989 25.21 16.53 -16.21
C GLU A 989 24.85 16.15 -14.77
N LEU A 990 24.74 17.11 -13.85
CA LEU A 990 24.32 16.84 -12.48
C LEU A 990 22.84 16.41 -12.39
N ALA A 991 21.97 16.93 -13.26
CA ALA A 991 20.57 16.54 -13.30
C ALA A 991 20.35 15.11 -13.81
N GLU A 992 21.07 14.68 -14.86
CA GLU A 992 20.96 13.29 -15.35
C GLU A 992 21.74 12.28 -14.48
N GLY A 993 22.90 12.67 -13.92
CA GLY A 993 23.82 11.73 -13.27
C GLY A 993 23.53 11.41 -11.79
N THR A 994 22.69 12.19 -11.09
CA THR A 994 22.51 12.05 -9.63
C THR A 994 21.39 11.11 -9.20
N ASN A 995 20.41 10.84 -10.06
CA ASN A 995 19.17 10.17 -9.67
C ASN A 995 19.23 8.62 -9.70
N LEU A 996 20.29 8.06 -9.12
CA LEU A 996 20.52 6.61 -8.97
C LEU A 996 19.50 5.88 -8.08
N LEU A 997 18.61 6.62 -7.41
CA LEU A 997 17.52 6.08 -6.58
C LEU A 997 16.23 5.86 -7.37
N GLU A 998 16.01 6.58 -8.48
CA GLU A 998 14.81 6.44 -9.32
C GLU A 998 15.09 5.71 -10.65
N SER A 999 16.34 5.38 -10.97
CA SER A 999 16.66 4.60 -12.17
C SER A 999 16.17 3.14 -12.03
N THR A 1000 14.99 2.85 -12.58
CA THR A 1000 14.44 1.48 -12.66
C THR A 1000 15.41 0.56 -13.40
N MET A 1001 15.97 -0.43 -12.69
CA MET A 1001 17.06 -1.26 -13.22
C MET A 1001 16.59 -2.38 -14.17
N GLU A 1002 15.40 -2.26 -14.76
CA GLU A 1002 14.89 -3.08 -15.87
C GLU A 1002 15.77 -3.00 -17.13
N LYS A 1003 16.66 -2.02 -17.20
CA LYS A 1003 17.59 -1.81 -18.32
C LYS A 1003 18.70 -2.87 -18.30
N ALA A 1004 18.42 -4.01 -18.93
CA ALA A 1004 19.39 -5.10 -19.13
C ALA A 1004 20.73 -4.57 -19.67
N TYR A 1005 21.82 -4.84 -18.95
CA TYR A 1005 23.17 -4.50 -19.37
C TYR A 1005 23.75 -5.61 -20.26
N PRO A 1006 24.77 -5.33 -21.09
CA PRO A 1006 25.49 -6.38 -21.81
C PRO A 1006 26.10 -7.40 -20.86
N GLU A 1007 26.12 -8.69 -21.22
CA GLU A 1007 26.57 -9.81 -20.37
C GLU A 1007 27.97 -9.64 -19.75
N TRP A 1008 28.86 -8.84 -20.35
CA TRP A 1008 30.19 -8.56 -19.81
C TRP A 1008 30.18 -7.62 -18.59
N VAL A 1009 29.06 -6.95 -18.31
CA VAL A 1009 28.82 -6.16 -17.09
C VAL A 1009 28.53 -7.09 -15.91
N TYR A 1010 27.71 -8.13 -16.12
CA TYR A 1010 27.41 -9.16 -15.13
C TYR A 1010 28.52 -10.21 -15.09
N LYS A 1011 29.60 -9.89 -14.39
CA LYS A 1011 30.73 -10.80 -14.15
C LYS A 1011 30.26 -12.07 -13.45
N HIS A 1012 29.36 -11.93 -12.46
CA HIS A 1012 28.89 -13.06 -11.64
C HIS A 1012 28.00 -14.03 -12.44
N LEU A 1013 27.24 -13.55 -13.42
CA LEU A 1013 26.34 -14.37 -14.26
C LEU A 1013 27.09 -15.28 -15.25
N ARG A 1014 28.37 -14.97 -15.57
CA ARG A 1014 29.11 -15.65 -16.65
C ARG A 1014 29.49 -17.10 -16.36
N ALA A 1015 29.69 -17.47 -15.09
CA ALA A 1015 30.08 -18.84 -14.75
C ALA A 1015 28.94 -19.85 -14.89
N LEU A 1016 27.71 -19.45 -14.52
CA LEU A 1016 26.52 -20.29 -14.59
C LEU A 1016 26.15 -20.68 -16.03
N THR A 1017 26.40 -19.79 -17.00
CA THR A 1017 26.10 -20.04 -18.42
C THR A 1017 27.22 -20.80 -19.15
N SER A 1018 28.47 -20.71 -18.69
CA SER A 1018 29.60 -21.41 -19.30
C SER A 1018 29.65 -22.89 -18.90
N LYS A 1019 28.96 -23.75 -19.65
CA LYS A 1019 29.00 -25.23 -19.53
C LYS A 1019 30.35 -25.84 -19.97
N GLY A 1020 31.46 -25.38 -19.41
CA GLY A 1020 32.72 -26.13 -19.41
C GLY A 1020 32.66 -27.25 -18.37
N PRO A 1021 33.29 -28.42 -18.60
CA PRO A 1021 33.49 -29.39 -17.53
C PRO A 1021 34.40 -28.75 -16.47
N ALA A 1022 34.01 -28.81 -15.20
CA ALA A 1022 34.81 -28.26 -14.11
C ALA A 1022 36.21 -28.90 -14.07
N SER A 1023 37.24 -28.08 -14.29
CA SER A 1023 38.63 -28.47 -14.05
C SER A 1023 38.79 -28.76 -12.55
N ALA A 1024 39.23 -29.98 -12.21
CA ALA A 1024 39.22 -30.49 -10.83
C ALA A 1024 40.29 -29.86 -9.90
N ASP A 1025 40.92 -28.76 -10.32
CA ASP A 1025 41.92 -28.00 -9.58
C ASP A 1025 41.21 -27.09 -8.56
N ALA A 1026 40.74 -27.70 -7.45
CA ALA A 1026 39.82 -27.13 -6.46
C ALA A 1026 40.39 -26.01 -5.54
N ASP A 1027 41.38 -25.25 -6.03
CA ASP A 1027 42.06 -24.16 -5.32
C ASP A 1027 42.05 -22.80 -6.07
N ASP A 1028 41.55 -22.73 -7.32
CA ASP A 1028 41.14 -21.44 -7.89
C ASP A 1028 39.77 -21.03 -7.31
N ASP A 1029 39.67 -19.80 -6.82
CA ASP A 1029 38.39 -19.23 -6.37
C ASP A 1029 37.60 -18.72 -7.57
N ASP A 1030 36.45 -19.36 -7.83
CA ASP A 1030 35.50 -18.92 -8.84
C ASP A 1030 34.80 -17.61 -8.46
N PHE A 1031 34.88 -17.18 -7.19
CA PHE A 1031 34.11 -16.10 -6.56
C PHE A 1031 32.62 -16.39 -6.31
N TYR A 1032 32.13 -17.59 -6.63
CA TYR A 1032 30.70 -17.96 -6.61
C TYR A 1032 30.40 -19.11 -5.64
N THR A 1033 31.20 -20.18 -5.65
CA THR A 1033 31.01 -21.35 -4.78
C THR A 1033 31.03 -20.93 -3.29
N PRO A 1034 30.12 -21.46 -2.44
CA PRO A 1034 30.16 -21.28 -1.00
C PRO A 1034 31.44 -21.84 -0.36
N VAL A 1035 32.44 -20.98 -0.19
CA VAL A 1035 33.73 -21.34 0.44
C VAL A 1035 33.66 -21.26 1.96
N PRO A 1036 34.21 -22.24 2.72
CA PRO A 1036 34.31 -22.16 4.17
C PRO A 1036 35.03 -20.88 4.63
N PRO A 1037 34.73 -20.31 5.82
CA PRO A 1037 35.22 -18.99 6.22
C PRO A 1037 36.74 -18.78 6.09
N ALA A 1038 37.55 -19.82 6.35
CA ALA A 1038 39.00 -19.77 6.14
C ALA A 1038 39.41 -19.62 4.66
N LYS A 1039 38.74 -20.31 3.72
CA LYS A 1039 38.94 -20.13 2.27
C LYS A 1039 38.37 -18.78 1.80
N TYR A 1040 37.24 -18.32 2.34
CA TYR A 1040 36.70 -16.98 2.05
C TYR A 1040 37.71 -15.86 2.43
N VAL A 1041 38.30 -15.95 3.62
CA VAL A 1041 39.32 -14.98 4.07
C VAL A 1041 40.55 -15.04 3.16
N LEU A 1042 41.05 -16.23 2.81
CA LEU A 1042 42.26 -16.39 2.02
C LEU A 1042 42.10 -15.98 0.55
N PHE A 1043 40.95 -16.28 -0.07
CA PHE A 1043 40.73 -16.03 -1.50
C PHE A 1043 40.04 -14.69 -1.81
N ARG A 1044 39.11 -14.22 -0.97
CA ARG A 1044 38.31 -13.00 -1.25
C ARG A 1044 38.74 -11.82 -0.40
N LEU A 1045 38.95 -12.04 0.91
CA LEU A 1045 39.32 -10.95 1.82
C LEU A 1045 40.79 -10.55 1.67
N GLN A 1046 41.73 -11.50 1.60
CA GLN A 1046 43.16 -11.21 1.53
C GLN A 1046 43.55 -10.45 0.25
N PRO A 1047 43.13 -10.84 -0.98
CA PRO A 1047 43.47 -10.06 -2.18
C PRO A 1047 42.81 -8.67 -2.20
N ALA A 1048 41.64 -8.50 -1.56
CA ALA A 1048 41.04 -7.18 -1.36
C ALA A 1048 41.87 -6.32 -0.38
N ILE A 1049 42.33 -6.89 0.73
CA ILE A 1049 43.24 -6.25 1.68
C ILE A 1049 44.54 -5.85 0.98
N ASP A 1050 45.17 -6.77 0.24
CA ASP A 1050 46.43 -6.53 -0.47
C ASP A 1050 46.28 -5.44 -1.54
N PHE A 1051 45.17 -5.44 -2.29
CA PHE A 1051 44.82 -4.40 -3.24
C PHE A 1051 44.71 -3.01 -2.59
N TYR A 1052 44.09 -2.89 -1.42
CA TYR A 1052 44.03 -1.62 -0.69
C TYR A 1052 45.38 -1.24 -0.09
N GLN A 1053 46.10 -2.18 0.52
CA GLN A 1053 47.44 -1.96 1.09
C GLN A 1053 48.45 -1.49 0.03
N ALA A 1054 48.46 -2.07 -1.16
CA ALA A 1054 49.30 -1.63 -2.28
C ALA A 1054 48.96 -0.20 -2.76
N ARG A 1055 47.69 0.20 -2.63
CA ARG A 1055 47.16 1.46 -3.16
C ARG A 1055 47.30 2.65 -2.20
N ILE A 1056 47.23 2.41 -0.89
CA ILE A 1056 47.36 3.44 0.16
C ILE A 1056 48.67 4.25 0.03
N PRO A 1057 49.87 3.66 -0.12
CA PRO A 1057 51.12 4.39 -0.31
C PRO A 1057 51.10 5.30 -1.55
N TRP A 1058 50.46 4.88 -2.63
CA TRP A 1058 50.35 5.67 -3.87
C TRP A 1058 49.38 6.85 -3.70
N MET A 1059 48.24 6.66 -3.03
CA MET A 1059 47.33 7.76 -2.68
C MET A 1059 48.01 8.76 -1.73
N ALA A 1060 48.74 8.28 -0.72
CA ALA A 1060 49.49 9.12 0.22
C ALA A 1060 50.67 9.86 -0.41
N ARG A 1061 51.27 9.33 -1.49
CA ARG A 1061 52.25 10.06 -2.33
C ARG A 1061 51.57 11.14 -3.18
N ARG A 1062 50.43 10.84 -3.82
CA ARG A 1062 49.64 11.81 -4.59
C ARG A 1062 49.13 12.97 -3.73
N ARG A 1063 48.62 12.70 -2.53
CA ARG A 1063 48.20 13.73 -1.56
C ARG A 1063 49.36 14.67 -1.22
N ARG A 1064 50.52 14.12 -0.85
CA ARG A 1064 51.72 14.91 -0.55
C ARG A 1064 52.20 15.74 -1.75
N LEU A 1065 52.14 15.21 -2.97
CA LEU A 1065 52.47 15.96 -4.18
C LEU A 1065 51.54 17.16 -4.39
N LEU A 1066 50.21 16.97 -4.29
CA LEU A 1066 49.24 18.07 -4.39
C LEU A 1066 49.47 19.13 -3.30
N GLN A 1067 49.68 18.72 -2.05
CA GLN A 1067 49.98 19.63 -0.95
C GLN A 1067 51.27 20.43 -1.19
N LEU A 1068 52.32 19.82 -1.74
CA LEU A 1068 53.55 20.52 -2.13
C LEU A 1068 53.30 21.54 -3.26
N CYS A 1069 52.49 21.19 -4.27
CA CYS A 1069 52.09 22.13 -5.33
C CYS A 1069 51.28 23.32 -4.78
N ILE A 1070 50.33 23.07 -3.86
CA ILE A 1070 49.52 24.09 -3.19
C ILE A 1070 50.41 25.06 -2.38
N ILE A 1071 51.38 24.53 -1.61
CA ILE A 1071 52.37 25.33 -0.88
C ILE A 1071 53.25 26.15 -1.84
N ALA A 1072 53.71 25.55 -2.95
CA ALA A 1072 54.51 26.25 -3.95
C ALA A 1072 53.74 27.41 -4.60
N CYS A 1073 52.44 27.25 -4.90
CA CYS A 1073 51.62 28.32 -5.47
C CYS A 1073 51.41 29.49 -4.49
N SER A 1074 51.28 29.21 -3.19
CA SER A 1074 51.25 30.24 -2.14
C SER A 1074 52.57 31.02 -2.06
N LEU A 1075 53.70 30.32 -2.13
CA LEU A 1075 55.03 30.94 -2.17
C LEU A 1075 55.23 31.79 -3.43
N CYS A 1076 54.87 31.28 -4.62
CA CYS A 1076 54.90 32.02 -5.88
C CYS A 1076 54.04 33.29 -5.83
N SER A 1077 52.82 33.22 -5.28
CA SER A 1077 51.95 34.39 -5.10
C SER A 1077 52.60 35.45 -4.21
N SER A 1078 53.25 35.03 -3.12
CA SER A 1078 53.97 35.92 -2.20
C SER A 1078 55.18 36.59 -2.87
N ILE A 1079 55.93 35.84 -3.68
CA ILE A 1079 57.08 36.34 -4.45
C ILE A 1079 56.62 37.37 -5.52
N LEU A 1080 55.57 37.06 -6.28
CA LEU A 1080 55.00 37.98 -7.28
C LEU A 1080 54.50 39.28 -6.64
N SER A 1081 53.85 39.19 -5.47
CA SER A 1081 53.43 40.35 -4.69
C SER A 1081 54.61 41.21 -4.23
N HIS A 1082 55.71 40.60 -3.75
CA HIS A 1082 56.92 41.31 -3.38
C HIS A 1082 57.54 42.10 -4.55
N PHE A 1083 57.61 41.49 -5.74
CA PHE A 1083 58.09 42.14 -6.97
C PHE A 1083 57.06 43.07 -7.64
N LYS A 1084 55.92 43.34 -6.99
CA LYS A 1084 54.80 44.16 -7.53
C LYS A 1084 54.23 43.65 -8.87
N GLN A 1085 54.41 42.36 -9.18
CA GLN A 1085 53.93 41.71 -10.39
C GLN A 1085 52.45 41.32 -10.27
N GLY A 1086 51.61 42.30 -9.97
CA GLY A 1086 50.19 42.11 -9.62
C GLY A 1086 49.39 41.36 -10.68
N THR A 1087 49.68 41.59 -11.96
CA THR A 1087 49.03 40.96 -13.13
C THR A 1087 49.11 39.43 -13.10
N TRP A 1088 50.17 38.86 -12.53
CA TRP A 1088 50.39 37.41 -12.52
C TRP A 1088 49.76 36.69 -11.31
N ILE A 1089 49.40 37.44 -10.25
CA ILE A 1089 48.84 36.88 -9.01
C ILE A 1089 47.50 36.16 -9.24
N PRO A 1090 46.53 36.69 -10.02
CA PRO A 1090 45.26 35.99 -10.31
C PRO A 1090 45.46 34.63 -10.98
N LEU A 1091 46.47 34.49 -11.85
CA LEU A 1091 46.75 33.26 -12.57
C LEU A 1091 47.29 32.16 -11.61
N VAL A 1092 48.21 32.53 -10.70
CA VAL A 1092 48.71 31.61 -9.67
C VAL A 1092 47.63 31.27 -8.63
N ALA A 1093 46.82 32.25 -8.21
CA ALA A 1093 45.70 32.04 -7.29
C ALA A 1093 44.63 31.10 -7.88
N SER A 1094 44.38 31.20 -9.19
CA SER A 1094 43.43 30.32 -9.88
C SER A 1094 43.96 28.90 -10.01
N PHE A 1095 45.24 28.72 -10.32
CA PHE A 1095 45.87 27.40 -10.33
C PHE A 1095 45.93 26.78 -8.93
N TYR A 1096 46.17 27.57 -7.88
CA TYR A 1096 46.04 27.15 -6.47
C TYR A 1096 44.63 26.61 -6.17
N SER A 1097 43.59 27.37 -6.51
CA SER A 1097 42.19 26.95 -6.32
C SER A 1097 41.85 25.67 -7.07
N SER A 1098 42.33 25.53 -8.31
CA SER A 1098 42.20 24.31 -9.13
C SER A 1098 42.81 23.08 -8.46
N LEU A 1099 44.00 23.22 -7.83
CA LEU A 1099 44.67 22.14 -7.11
C LEU A 1099 43.94 21.75 -5.82
N CYS A 1100 43.48 22.73 -5.04
CA CYS A 1100 42.72 22.51 -3.82
C CYS A 1100 41.41 21.75 -4.10
N ALA A 1101 40.61 22.25 -5.04
CA ALA A 1101 39.35 21.62 -5.41
C ALA A 1101 39.57 20.25 -6.12
N TRP A 1102 40.68 20.06 -6.87
CA TRP A 1102 41.05 18.73 -7.37
C TRP A 1102 41.45 17.76 -6.23
N GLN A 1103 42.11 18.21 -5.16
CA GLN A 1103 42.41 17.35 -4.00
C GLN A 1103 41.13 16.87 -3.30
N GLU A 1104 40.16 17.77 -3.14
CA GLU A 1104 38.85 17.50 -2.55
C GLU A 1104 38.00 16.57 -3.43
N PHE A 1105 37.86 16.89 -4.72
CA PHE A 1105 37.18 16.05 -5.71
C PHE A 1105 37.82 14.66 -5.86
N ALA A 1106 39.16 14.58 -5.79
CA ALA A 1106 39.86 13.30 -5.77
C ALA A 1106 39.59 12.49 -4.50
N GLY A 1107 38.97 13.07 -3.46
CA GLY A 1107 38.53 12.42 -2.22
C GLY A 1107 39.65 11.70 -1.49
N LEU A 1108 40.87 12.24 -1.54
CA LEU A 1108 42.07 11.54 -1.07
C LEU A 1108 42.06 11.32 0.44
N ASP A 1109 41.45 12.22 1.21
CA ASP A 1109 41.27 12.06 2.65
C ASP A 1109 40.28 10.94 3.02
N GLN A 1110 39.16 10.81 2.28
CA GLN A 1110 38.18 9.75 2.49
C GLN A 1110 38.69 8.38 2.00
N LYS A 1111 39.76 8.33 1.19
CA LYS A 1111 40.38 7.10 0.66
C LYS A 1111 41.69 6.74 1.37
N LEU A 1112 42.01 7.47 2.44
CA LEU A 1112 43.14 7.25 3.35
C LEU A 1112 42.67 7.07 4.82
N ARG A 1113 41.36 7.14 5.04
CA ARG A 1113 40.65 6.65 6.22
C ARG A 1113 40.04 5.29 5.87
#